data_AF-A0A011VXI5-F1
#
_entry.id   AF-A0A011VXI5-F1
#
_cell.length_a   1.000
_cell.length_b   1.000
_cell.length_c   1.000
_cell.angle_alpha   90.00
_cell.angle_beta   90.00
_cell.angle_gamma   90.00
#
_symmetry.space_group_name_H-M   'P 1'
#
loop_
_entity.id
_entity.type
_entity.pdbx_description
1 polymer ?
#
loop_
_entity_poly.entity_id
_entity_poly.type
_entity_poly.pdbx_seq_one_letter_code
_entity_poly.pdbx_strand_id
1 'polypeptide(L)'
;MKFCAKCGAQMEDGMKFCGSCGAVVSDDAATQQPQYGQTQPYNNYQQAAAAAPKQPNQTVQKIVAKVKKNPLIAIIPLAALVAVVVLIIVIANVTKYQKIDAKELFRFKYEGLNEHGTVVGELNAYPKELYKINDVTISTSKDMKHLNSDLTLLEDYDEEDLKELTGGEKVSPYLSIDPNELKKVWTKAKKPAELVSMRSALLQTNSKGNYTIKAKFDKEKDLKNGDKIKVTVDYDEKALKDAKIKLTNTEFEIEVKNLEDGTELDPFDEKYIKVEFTGIDGEGRMNVTKTSDAIEGFMYDYDYYSDLKNGDKVKITCKTYFDTEKSGDDLCIDADGKYYVIKGGEAAMTKEYEVTGLTELQEVDVFENIAFKYERGTPFLKVDGVDNDKMDKLIVDNVRFYIEDANSLKSGDKFKVKAYSYSLKEEGYKIKGEVDADGYVVKEFTVDDTMPSFVTADNGSAAYGSADFKDLIADKESEIKTKLQGTTSGWLWDSENVEYEGKVEKIDSLTLKDVYVAFTDKNNYSNVSDYVNRVYGVYDVKVKTDDEEKKSASFIALVYMDNVICCDGKYYQSNNWDSCKIYFYGAMSDFNKEVVGKEGYTCTKCGGSAEVKDKPDDSKPEETTTTTTAKPEKDDSSKEDKADNSKAEEKKDDKKDDNKDKEKETEKADEEKPADEEKAS
;
A
#
# COMPACT_ATOMS: atom_id res chain seq x y z
N MET A 1 1.77 16.68 -53.89
CA MET A 1 0.68 15.88 -53.28
C MET A 1 -0.52 16.78 -53.05
N LYS A 2 -1.47 16.79 -54.01
CA LYS A 2 -2.76 17.49 -53.87
C LYS A 2 -3.84 16.50 -53.40
N PHE A 3 -4.86 17.00 -52.72
CA PHE A 3 -6.06 16.24 -52.34
C PHE A 3 -7.29 16.89 -52.96
N CYS A 4 -8.29 16.08 -53.34
CA CYS A 4 -9.50 16.60 -53.97
C CYS A 4 -10.36 17.36 -52.96
N ALA A 5 -10.54 18.67 -53.16
CA ALA A 5 -11.36 19.52 -52.29
C ALA A 5 -12.85 19.10 -52.16
N LYS A 6 -13.33 18.17 -53.01
CA LYS A 6 -14.72 17.67 -52.98
C LYS A 6 -14.90 16.31 -52.28
N CYS A 7 -13.85 15.49 -52.20
CA CYS A 7 -13.95 14.12 -51.63
C CYS A 7 -12.73 13.65 -50.82
N GLY A 8 -11.71 14.48 -50.63
CA GLY A 8 -10.51 14.14 -49.86
C GLY A 8 -9.53 13.17 -50.53
N ALA A 9 -9.88 12.55 -51.67
CA ALA A 9 -9.00 11.61 -52.36
C ALA A 9 -7.65 12.24 -52.77
N GLN A 10 -6.54 11.53 -52.52
CA GLN A 10 -5.19 11.92 -52.92
C GLN A 10 -5.05 11.91 -54.45
N MET A 11 -4.33 12.88 -55.00
CA MET A 11 -4.15 13.07 -56.43
C MET A 11 -2.68 13.29 -56.80
N GLU A 12 -2.30 12.77 -57.96
CA GLU A 12 -0.99 13.03 -58.56
C GLU A 12 -0.97 14.44 -59.19
N ASP A 13 0.20 15.09 -59.16
CA ASP A 13 0.32 16.48 -59.59
C ASP A 13 0.17 16.59 -61.12
N GLY A 14 -0.79 17.41 -61.58
CA GLY A 14 -1.13 17.61 -63.00
C GLY A 14 -2.48 17.02 -63.46
N MET A 15 -3.20 16.28 -62.61
CA MET A 15 -4.53 15.74 -62.94
C MET A 15 -5.62 16.83 -63.00
N LYS A 16 -6.28 16.98 -64.15
CA LYS A 16 -7.37 17.96 -64.37
C LYS A 16 -8.73 17.55 -63.76
N PHE A 17 -8.88 16.28 -63.39
CA PHE A 17 -10.10 15.71 -62.81
C PHE A 17 -9.73 14.67 -61.76
N CYS A 18 -10.49 14.59 -60.67
CA CYS A 18 -10.31 13.54 -59.67
C CYS A 18 -10.81 12.19 -60.20
N GLY A 19 -9.92 11.21 -60.32
CA GLY A 19 -10.25 9.87 -60.81
C GLY A 19 -11.26 9.10 -59.94
N SER A 20 -11.48 9.50 -58.69
CA SER A 20 -12.41 8.83 -57.76
C SER A 20 -13.84 9.39 -57.79
N CYS A 21 -14.04 10.68 -58.04
CA CYS A 21 -15.37 11.32 -57.98
C CYS A 21 -15.73 12.16 -59.23
N GLY A 22 -14.84 12.24 -60.22
CA GLY A 22 -15.05 12.97 -61.47
C GLY A 22 -15.02 14.51 -61.34
N ALA A 23 -14.75 15.05 -60.15
CA ALA A 23 -14.71 16.50 -59.94
C ALA A 23 -13.54 17.14 -60.71
N VAL A 24 -13.81 18.22 -61.43
CA VAL A 24 -12.77 19.03 -62.10
C VAL A 24 -11.89 19.69 -61.05
N VAL A 25 -10.57 19.64 -61.27
CA VAL A 25 -9.57 20.28 -60.40
C VAL A 25 -9.06 21.52 -61.13
N SER A 26 -9.58 22.68 -60.72
CA SER A 26 -9.08 23.98 -61.18
C SER A 26 -7.90 24.39 -60.30
N ASP A 27 -6.84 24.88 -60.93
CA ASP A 27 -5.82 25.67 -60.23
C ASP A 27 -6.31 27.14 -60.10
N ASP A 28 -5.84 27.79 -59.03
CA ASP A 28 -6.12 29.16 -58.57
C ASP A 28 -7.48 29.46 -57.88
N ALA A 29 -7.40 30.37 -56.90
CA ALA A 29 -8.43 30.63 -55.90
C ALA A 29 -8.99 32.06 -56.00
N ALA A 30 -10.31 32.23 -55.74
CA ALA A 30 -10.88 33.33 -54.96
C ALA A 30 -12.44 33.35 -54.99
N THR A 31 -13.04 33.24 -53.79
CA THR A 31 -14.26 33.93 -53.29
C THR A 31 -15.59 34.04 -54.08
N GLN A 32 -16.66 33.74 -53.32
CA GLN A 32 -18.00 34.36 -53.26
C GLN A 32 -19.22 33.78 -54.05
N GLN A 33 -20.36 33.85 -53.34
CA GLN A 33 -21.75 33.56 -53.72
C GLN A 33 -22.38 34.74 -54.53
N PRO A 34 -23.67 34.69 -54.94
CA PRO A 34 -24.40 33.64 -55.67
C PRO A 34 -25.19 34.24 -56.88
N GLN A 35 -26.17 33.46 -57.38
CA GLN A 35 -27.49 33.89 -57.91
C GLN A 35 -27.78 33.77 -59.43
N TYR A 36 -28.82 32.96 -59.72
CA TYR A 36 -29.80 32.98 -60.84
C TYR A 36 -29.44 33.49 -62.25
N GLY A 37 -29.76 32.66 -63.25
CA GLY A 37 -30.06 33.10 -64.62
C GLY A 37 -30.47 31.93 -65.53
N GLN A 38 -31.68 31.98 -66.11
CA GLN A 38 -32.12 31.02 -67.14
C GLN A 38 -31.41 31.29 -68.48
N THR A 39 -31.12 30.26 -69.29
CA THR A 39 -31.87 29.96 -70.54
C THR A 39 -31.27 28.80 -71.36
N GLN A 40 -32.13 28.17 -72.15
CA GLN A 40 -31.87 27.26 -73.27
C GLN A 40 -31.27 28.03 -74.50
N PRO A 41 -30.94 27.42 -75.68
CA PRO A 41 -31.02 26.01 -76.10
C PRO A 41 -29.78 25.48 -76.89
N TYR A 42 -29.94 24.24 -77.39
CA TYR A 42 -29.59 23.80 -78.77
C TYR A 42 -28.35 22.92 -79.02
N ASN A 43 -28.62 21.87 -79.80
CA ASN A 43 -27.74 20.87 -80.42
C ASN A 43 -26.61 21.52 -81.29
N ASN A 44 -25.60 20.81 -81.81
CA ASN A 44 -25.69 19.49 -82.47
C ASN A 44 -24.32 18.92 -82.92
N TYR A 45 -24.35 17.68 -83.43
CA TYR A 45 -23.42 17.04 -84.38
C TYR A 45 -22.04 16.59 -83.80
N GLN A 46 -21.74 15.27 -83.72
CA GLN A 46 -21.28 14.31 -84.77
C GLN A 46 -19.76 14.03 -84.62
N GLN A 47 -19.14 12.87 -84.96
CA GLN A 47 -19.60 11.57 -85.49
C GLN A 47 -18.44 10.52 -85.31
N ALA A 48 -18.72 9.27 -85.69
CA ALA A 48 -17.83 8.09 -85.87
C ALA A 48 -17.71 7.16 -84.64
N ALA A 49 -18.22 5.92 -84.63
CA ALA A 49 -18.03 4.75 -85.54
C ALA A 49 -16.66 4.05 -85.31
N ALA A 50 -16.54 2.73 -85.20
CA ALA A 50 -17.50 1.61 -85.22
C ALA A 50 -17.01 0.50 -84.23
N ALA A 51 -17.77 -0.51 -83.83
CA ALA A 51 -18.03 -1.73 -84.61
C ALA A 51 -19.19 -2.59 -84.04
N ALA A 52 -19.65 -3.56 -84.83
CA ALA A 52 -20.79 -4.45 -84.58
C ALA A 52 -20.35 -5.94 -84.68
N PRO A 53 -21.25 -6.95 -84.71
CA PRO A 53 -22.29 -7.32 -83.72
C PRO A 53 -22.28 -8.83 -83.37
N LYS A 54 -23.09 -9.26 -82.39
CA LYS A 54 -23.71 -10.61 -82.37
C LYS A 54 -25.16 -10.54 -81.87
N GLN A 55 -26.06 -11.29 -82.52
CA GLN A 55 -27.50 -11.38 -82.18
C GLN A 55 -27.83 -12.68 -81.43
N PRO A 56 -29.00 -12.74 -80.77
CA PRO A 56 -29.83 -13.94 -80.66
C PRO A 56 -31.00 -13.93 -81.67
N ASN A 57 -31.52 -15.13 -81.97
CA ASN A 57 -32.32 -15.40 -83.16
C ASN A 57 -33.86 -15.27 -82.98
N GLN A 58 -34.53 -15.18 -84.12
CA GLN A 58 -35.97 -15.13 -84.36
C GLN A 58 -36.72 -16.37 -83.84
N THR A 59 -37.90 -16.17 -83.25
CA THR A 59 -39.09 -17.04 -83.37
C THR A 59 -40.33 -16.18 -83.11
N VAL A 60 -41.50 -16.59 -83.63
CA VAL A 60 -42.77 -15.82 -83.63
C VAL A 60 -42.83 -14.63 -84.60
N GLN A 61 -42.42 -14.86 -85.85
CA GLN A 61 -43.11 -14.25 -87.00
C GLN A 61 -43.40 -15.30 -88.08
N LYS A 62 -44.59 -15.90 -88.01
CA LYS A 62 -45.37 -16.46 -89.14
C LYS A 62 -46.64 -17.11 -88.58
N ILE A 63 -47.80 -16.52 -88.89
CA ILE A 63 -49.08 -17.12 -89.30
C ILE A 63 -50.15 -16.01 -89.15
N VAL A 64 -50.34 -15.23 -90.23
CA VAL A 64 -51.62 -14.59 -90.55
C VAL A 64 -51.74 -14.57 -92.07
N ALA A 65 -52.61 -15.41 -92.65
CA ALA A 65 -53.01 -15.33 -94.05
C ALA A 65 -54.28 -16.16 -94.35
N LYS A 66 -55.47 -15.54 -94.30
CA LYS A 66 -56.56 -15.78 -95.28
C LYS A 66 -57.65 -14.71 -95.21
N VAL A 67 -58.05 -14.26 -96.40
CA VAL A 67 -58.72 -12.99 -96.78
C VAL A 67 -60.23 -13.16 -97.08
N LYS A 68 -60.97 -12.02 -97.06
CA LYS A 68 -62.31 -11.63 -97.64
C LYS A 68 -63.39 -11.27 -96.58
N LYS A 69 -64.27 -10.25 -96.73
CA LYS A 69 -64.48 -9.17 -97.74
C LYS A 69 -65.02 -7.87 -97.08
N ASN A 70 -64.75 -6.71 -97.72
CA ASN A 70 -65.58 -5.48 -97.86
C ASN A 70 -65.90 -4.54 -96.67
N PRO A 71 -66.12 -3.22 -96.93
CA PRO A 71 -65.48 -2.17 -96.11
C PRO A 71 -66.38 -1.01 -95.65
N LEU A 72 -65.94 -0.29 -94.61
CA LEU A 72 -65.68 1.18 -94.64
C LEU A 72 -65.31 1.73 -93.24
N ILE A 73 -64.41 2.72 -93.24
CA ILE A 73 -64.02 3.69 -92.18
C ILE A 73 -62.63 3.51 -91.54
N ALA A 74 -61.81 4.55 -91.72
CA ALA A 74 -60.63 5.03 -90.99
C ALA A 74 -59.54 4.02 -90.54
N ILE A 75 -58.38 4.10 -91.21
CA ILE A 75 -57.16 3.36 -90.88
C ILE A 75 -56.38 4.11 -89.78
N ILE A 76 -56.31 3.55 -88.57
CA ILE A 76 -55.21 3.80 -87.63
C ILE A 76 -54.16 2.71 -87.90
N PRO A 77 -52.86 3.04 -88.07
CA PRO A 77 -51.83 2.02 -88.33
C PRO A 77 -51.74 1.05 -87.14
N LEU A 78 -51.63 -0.26 -87.44
CA LEU A 78 -51.71 -1.34 -86.46
C LEU A 78 -50.72 -1.17 -85.29
N ALA A 79 -49.56 -0.57 -85.55
CA ALA A 79 -48.55 -0.24 -84.54
C ALA A 79 -49.04 0.80 -83.51
N ALA A 80 -49.83 1.79 -83.91
CA ALA A 80 -50.41 2.77 -83.00
C ALA A 80 -51.51 2.16 -82.13
N LEU A 81 -52.26 1.17 -82.62
CA LEU A 81 -53.28 0.47 -81.82
C LEU A 81 -52.62 -0.46 -80.78
N VAL A 82 -51.54 -1.17 -81.14
CA VAL A 82 -50.74 -1.92 -80.16
C VAL A 82 -50.06 -0.96 -79.17
N ALA A 83 -49.50 0.16 -79.62
CA ALA A 83 -48.92 1.16 -78.72
C ALA A 83 -49.97 1.75 -77.76
N VAL A 84 -51.20 2.03 -78.23
CA VAL A 84 -52.31 2.50 -77.39
C VAL A 84 -52.80 1.40 -76.43
N VAL A 85 -52.85 0.13 -76.84
CA VAL A 85 -53.22 -0.98 -75.93
C VAL A 85 -52.13 -1.22 -74.88
N VAL A 86 -50.85 -1.17 -75.25
CA VAL A 86 -49.73 -1.23 -74.30
C VAL A 86 -49.75 0.00 -73.39
N LEU A 87 -50.02 1.19 -73.91
CA LEU A 87 -50.18 2.42 -73.11
C LEU A 87 -51.37 2.32 -72.16
N ILE A 88 -52.51 1.76 -72.58
CA ILE A 88 -53.68 1.53 -71.72
C ILE A 88 -53.38 0.45 -70.67
N ILE A 89 -52.65 -0.61 -71.00
CA ILE A 89 -52.23 -1.65 -70.03
C ILE A 89 -51.22 -1.07 -69.03
N VAL A 90 -50.27 -0.24 -69.47
CA VAL A 90 -49.31 0.46 -68.61
C VAL A 90 -50.03 1.49 -67.74
N ILE A 91 -50.91 2.33 -68.30
CA ILE A 91 -51.75 3.26 -67.53
C ILE A 91 -52.62 2.49 -66.54
N ALA A 92 -53.27 1.40 -66.93
CA ALA A 92 -54.07 0.58 -66.04
C ALA A 92 -53.22 0.00 -64.90
N ASN A 93 -52.07 -0.62 -65.19
CA ASN A 93 -51.18 -1.14 -64.14
C ASN A 93 -50.59 -0.04 -63.24
N VAL A 94 -50.28 1.14 -63.78
CA VAL A 94 -49.72 2.27 -63.01
C VAL A 94 -50.81 3.00 -62.18
N THR A 95 -52.08 2.98 -62.62
CA THR A 95 -53.20 3.63 -61.92
C THR A 95 -54.05 2.69 -61.06
N LYS A 96 -53.90 1.36 -61.20
CA LYS A 96 -54.61 0.31 -60.44
C LYS A 96 -54.31 0.33 -58.95
N TYR A 97 -53.07 0.61 -58.57
CA TYR A 97 -52.61 0.50 -57.19
C TYR A 97 -52.71 1.84 -56.45
N GLN A 98 -53.13 1.80 -55.18
CA GLN A 98 -52.81 2.86 -54.24
C GLN A 98 -51.31 2.80 -53.99
N LYS A 99 -50.60 3.86 -54.39
CA LYS A 99 -49.20 4.04 -54.02
C LYS A 99 -49.15 4.68 -52.64
N ILE A 100 -48.25 4.19 -51.80
CA ILE A 100 -48.01 4.66 -50.43
C ILE A 100 -46.50 4.77 -50.27
N ASP A 101 -45.99 5.90 -49.80
CA ASP A 101 -44.59 5.99 -49.40
C ASP A 101 -44.41 5.18 -48.11
N ALA A 102 -43.53 4.19 -48.13
CA ALA A 102 -43.36 3.31 -46.99
C ALA A 102 -42.84 4.07 -45.76
N LYS A 103 -42.14 5.20 -45.93
CA LYS A 103 -41.70 6.08 -44.84
C LYS A 103 -42.88 6.73 -44.10
N GLU A 104 -43.99 7.00 -44.78
CA GLU A 104 -45.20 7.58 -44.16
C GLU A 104 -45.94 6.58 -43.25
N LEU A 105 -45.58 5.30 -43.26
CA LEU A 105 -46.19 4.26 -42.42
C LEU A 105 -45.48 4.05 -41.08
N PHE A 106 -44.27 4.57 -40.87
CA PHE A 106 -43.48 4.31 -39.66
C PHE A 106 -43.20 5.59 -38.86
N ARG A 107 -43.02 5.41 -37.55
CA ARG A 107 -42.40 6.37 -36.64
C ARG A 107 -41.08 5.78 -36.14
N PHE A 108 -40.10 6.64 -35.86
CA PHE A 108 -38.77 6.25 -35.43
C PHE A 108 -38.45 6.97 -34.13
N LYS A 109 -38.23 6.18 -33.07
CA LYS A 109 -37.79 6.69 -31.76
C LYS A 109 -36.31 6.41 -31.59
N TYR A 110 -35.61 7.34 -30.95
CA TYR A 110 -34.21 7.21 -30.57
C TYR A 110 -34.13 7.28 -29.05
N GLU A 111 -33.42 6.34 -28.44
CA GLU A 111 -33.35 6.18 -26.98
C GLU A 111 -31.90 5.95 -26.55
N GLY A 112 -31.54 6.43 -25.37
CA GLY A 112 -30.17 6.37 -24.82
C GLY A 112 -29.31 7.60 -25.16
N LEU A 113 -28.00 7.43 -24.99
CA LEU A 113 -27.01 8.49 -25.13
C LEU A 113 -26.55 8.73 -26.56
N ASN A 114 -26.02 9.92 -26.81
CA ASN A 114 -25.20 10.20 -27.96
C ASN A 114 -23.96 9.27 -27.95
N GLU A 115 -23.64 8.69 -29.09
CA GLU A 115 -22.64 7.62 -29.29
C GLU A 115 -23.04 6.22 -28.76
N HIS A 116 -24.10 6.09 -27.97
CA HIS A 116 -24.58 4.80 -27.42
C HIS A 116 -26.07 4.53 -27.71
N GLY A 117 -26.69 5.33 -28.58
CA GLY A 117 -28.13 5.33 -28.78
C GLY A 117 -28.64 4.12 -29.54
N THR A 118 -29.93 3.88 -29.42
CA THR A 118 -30.66 2.82 -30.15
C THR A 118 -31.80 3.43 -30.98
N VAL A 119 -32.28 2.68 -31.98
CA VAL A 119 -33.44 3.08 -32.79
C VAL A 119 -34.54 2.03 -32.77
N VAL A 120 -35.79 2.47 -32.59
CA VAL A 120 -36.98 1.63 -32.69
C VAL A 120 -37.90 2.14 -33.79
N GLY A 121 -38.23 1.27 -34.75
CA GLY A 121 -39.11 1.57 -35.88
C GLY A 121 -40.46 0.90 -35.74
N GLU A 122 -41.49 1.67 -35.36
CA GLU A 122 -42.84 1.17 -35.12
C GLU A 122 -43.79 1.56 -36.25
N LEU A 123 -44.77 0.70 -36.55
CA LEU A 123 -45.86 1.08 -37.44
C LEU A 123 -46.62 2.24 -36.80
N ASN A 124 -46.70 3.38 -37.50
CA ASN A 124 -47.34 4.59 -37.01
C ASN A 124 -48.87 4.47 -37.14
N ALA A 125 -49.43 3.67 -36.24
CA ALA A 125 -50.81 3.24 -36.14
C ALA A 125 -51.34 3.43 -34.71
N TYR A 126 -52.66 3.48 -34.59
CA TYR A 126 -53.38 3.38 -33.32
C TYR A 126 -53.38 1.94 -32.77
N PRO A 127 -53.76 1.74 -31.48
CA PRO A 127 -54.11 0.42 -30.96
C PRO A 127 -55.18 -0.30 -31.81
N LYS A 128 -55.03 -1.63 -31.94
CA LYS A 128 -55.84 -2.47 -32.83
C LYS A 128 -57.36 -2.40 -32.56
N GLU A 129 -57.75 -2.14 -31.32
CA GLU A 129 -59.14 -2.10 -30.89
C GLU A 129 -59.91 -0.90 -31.47
N LEU A 130 -59.26 0.28 -31.58
CA LEU A 130 -59.85 1.48 -32.19
C LEU A 130 -60.24 1.25 -33.66
N TYR A 131 -59.46 0.46 -34.40
CA TYR A 131 -59.79 0.10 -35.77
C TYR A 131 -61.02 -0.81 -35.85
N LYS A 132 -61.26 -1.73 -34.91
CA LYS A 132 -62.43 -2.63 -34.99
C LYS A 132 -63.75 -1.87 -35.00
N ILE A 133 -63.87 -0.85 -34.15
CA ILE A 133 -65.08 -0.03 -34.04
C ILE A 133 -65.20 0.90 -35.25
N ASN A 134 -64.12 1.64 -35.58
CA ASN A 134 -64.16 2.61 -36.67
C ASN A 134 -64.28 1.97 -38.07
N ASP A 135 -63.67 0.80 -38.31
CA ASP A 135 -63.77 0.07 -39.58
C ASP A 135 -65.23 -0.33 -39.88
N VAL A 136 -66.02 -0.70 -38.85
CA VAL A 136 -67.45 -1.03 -39.02
C VAL A 136 -68.23 0.19 -39.49
N THR A 137 -68.10 1.34 -38.82
CA THR A 137 -68.83 2.56 -39.17
C THR A 137 -68.41 3.12 -40.54
N ILE A 138 -67.11 3.11 -40.84
CA ILE A 138 -66.61 3.51 -42.15
C ILE A 138 -67.16 2.56 -43.23
N SER A 139 -67.16 1.24 -43.01
CA SER A 139 -67.60 0.27 -44.03
C SER A 139 -69.08 0.41 -44.42
N THR A 140 -69.94 0.89 -43.50
CA THR A 140 -71.39 1.11 -43.72
C THR A 140 -71.72 2.49 -44.27
N SER A 141 -70.73 3.37 -44.42
CA SER A 141 -70.89 4.71 -45.00
C SER A 141 -71.41 4.66 -46.45
N LYS A 142 -72.23 5.66 -46.82
CA LYS A 142 -72.96 5.69 -48.10
C LYS A 142 -72.04 5.63 -49.33
N ASP A 143 -70.97 6.42 -49.31
CA ASP A 143 -69.94 6.47 -50.35
C ASP A 143 -68.66 7.15 -49.83
N MET A 144 -67.62 7.20 -50.66
CA MET A 144 -66.32 7.81 -50.33
C MET A 144 -66.37 9.34 -50.10
N LYS A 145 -67.45 10.03 -50.47
CA LYS A 145 -67.62 11.46 -50.18
C LYS A 145 -68.28 11.70 -48.82
N HIS A 146 -69.15 10.79 -48.41
CA HIS A 146 -69.88 10.78 -47.15
C HIS A 146 -69.39 9.64 -46.25
N LEU A 147 -68.08 9.62 -45.98
CA LEU A 147 -67.49 8.77 -44.94
C LEU A 147 -67.91 9.33 -43.58
N ASN A 148 -68.54 8.48 -42.78
CA ASN A 148 -68.82 8.74 -41.38
C ASN A 148 -67.80 7.97 -40.53
N SER A 149 -67.21 8.64 -39.55
CA SER A 149 -66.74 8.01 -38.33
C SER A 149 -67.73 8.40 -37.25
N ASP A 150 -68.27 7.41 -36.55
CA ASP A 150 -68.97 7.67 -35.32
C ASP A 150 -67.95 7.64 -34.19
N LEU A 151 -67.33 8.81 -33.95
CA LEU A 151 -66.40 9.02 -32.85
C LEU A 151 -67.11 8.97 -31.49
N THR A 152 -68.45 9.04 -31.42
CA THR A 152 -69.15 8.86 -30.13
C THR A 152 -69.28 7.38 -29.77
N LEU A 153 -69.12 6.44 -30.71
CA LEU A 153 -68.86 5.03 -30.37
C LEU A 153 -67.45 4.77 -29.84
N LEU A 154 -66.60 5.81 -29.78
CA LEU A 154 -65.35 5.85 -29.03
C LEU A 154 -65.52 6.75 -27.78
N GLU A 155 -66.70 6.73 -27.15
CA GLU A 155 -67.11 7.53 -25.97
C GLU A 155 -66.10 7.53 -24.80
N ASP A 156 -65.20 6.54 -24.75
CA ASP A 156 -64.10 6.38 -23.77
C ASP A 156 -62.76 7.05 -24.21
N TYR A 157 -62.69 7.72 -25.36
CA TYR A 157 -61.45 8.32 -25.91
C TYR A 157 -61.69 9.71 -26.52
N ASP A 158 -61.19 10.76 -25.88
CA ASP A 158 -61.19 12.12 -26.41
C ASP A 158 -59.94 12.47 -27.25
N GLU A 159 -59.80 13.74 -27.62
CA GLU A 159 -58.64 14.22 -28.40
C GLU A 159 -57.31 14.23 -27.61
N GLU A 160 -57.33 14.18 -26.29
CA GLU A 160 -56.15 14.07 -25.43
C GLU A 160 -55.79 12.59 -25.23
N ASP A 161 -56.77 11.71 -24.98
CA ASP A 161 -56.57 10.25 -24.93
C ASP A 161 -55.94 9.72 -26.23
N LEU A 162 -56.45 10.16 -27.38
CA LEU A 162 -55.91 9.78 -28.70
C LEU A 162 -54.50 10.32 -28.97
N LYS A 163 -54.07 11.39 -28.28
CA LYS A 163 -52.68 11.88 -28.31
C LYS A 163 -51.81 11.08 -27.36
N GLU A 164 -52.28 10.75 -26.15
CA GLU A 164 -51.53 9.96 -25.18
C GLU A 164 -51.18 8.58 -25.75
N LEU A 165 -52.15 7.90 -26.38
CA LEU A 165 -51.95 6.61 -27.09
C LEU A 165 -50.89 6.63 -28.20
N THR A 166 -50.47 7.81 -28.66
CA THR A 166 -49.49 7.98 -29.75
C THR A 166 -48.26 8.80 -29.32
N GLY A 167 -48.13 9.14 -28.04
CA GLY A 167 -47.05 10.01 -27.54
C GLY A 167 -47.10 11.44 -28.08
N GLY A 168 -48.29 11.92 -28.48
CA GLY A 168 -48.52 13.22 -29.11
C GLY A 168 -48.21 13.27 -30.60
N GLU A 169 -47.67 12.20 -31.19
CA GLU A 169 -47.34 12.15 -32.62
C GLU A 169 -48.58 11.94 -33.50
N LYS A 170 -48.55 12.49 -34.72
CA LYS A 170 -49.58 12.25 -35.72
C LYS A 170 -49.42 10.87 -36.33
N VAL A 171 -50.48 10.06 -36.22
CA VAL A 171 -50.62 8.76 -36.88
C VAL A 171 -50.51 8.89 -38.41
N SER A 172 -50.00 7.84 -39.08
CA SER A 172 -49.90 7.79 -40.53
C SER A 172 -51.25 8.13 -41.19
N PRO A 173 -51.32 9.03 -42.18
CA PRO A 173 -52.58 9.38 -42.84
C PRO A 173 -53.36 8.18 -43.39
N TYR A 174 -52.65 7.13 -43.85
CA TYR A 174 -53.26 5.89 -44.35
C TYR A 174 -53.84 5.02 -43.23
N LEU A 175 -53.32 5.17 -42.01
CA LEU A 175 -53.72 4.45 -40.80
C LEU A 175 -54.51 5.36 -39.83
N SER A 176 -54.86 6.57 -40.23
CA SER A 176 -55.69 7.50 -39.45
C SER A 176 -57.08 6.90 -39.19
N ILE A 177 -57.76 7.39 -38.15
CA ILE A 177 -59.17 7.11 -37.90
C ILE A 177 -60.10 8.23 -38.41
N ASP A 178 -59.58 9.43 -38.69
CA ASP A 178 -60.35 10.57 -39.22
C ASP A 178 -60.81 10.33 -40.68
N PRO A 179 -62.12 10.35 -40.96
CA PRO A 179 -62.66 10.27 -42.32
C PRO A 179 -62.11 11.32 -43.29
N ASN A 180 -61.77 12.52 -42.80
CA ASN A 180 -61.28 13.60 -43.66
C ASN A 180 -59.87 13.31 -44.17
N GLU A 181 -58.95 12.86 -43.32
CA GLU A 181 -57.64 12.36 -43.75
C GLU A 181 -57.76 11.14 -44.66
N LEU A 182 -58.55 10.14 -44.26
CA LEU A 182 -58.74 8.90 -45.02
C LEU A 182 -59.24 9.17 -46.44
N LYS A 183 -60.20 10.08 -46.60
CA LYS A 183 -60.75 10.52 -47.90
C LYS A 183 -59.73 11.26 -48.77
N LYS A 184 -58.75 11.97 -48.18
CA LYS A 184 -57.67 12.63 -48.93
C LYS A 184 -56.70 11.60 -49.52
N VAL A 185 -56.31 10.59 -48.74
CA VAL A 185 -55.20 9.70 -49.12
C VAL A 185 -55.62 8.44 -49.86
N TRP A 186 -56.77 7.83 -49.54
CA TRP A 186 -57.26 6.59 -50.15
C TRP A 186 -57.99 6.81 -51.48
N THR A 187 -57.36 7.55 -52.39
CA THR A 187 -57.91 7.96 -53.70
C THR A 187 -58.28 6.81 -54.65
N LYS A 188 -57.81 5.58 -54.39
CA LYS A 188 -58.08 4.40 -55.21
C LYS A 188 -59.24 3.52 -54.74
N ALA A 189 -59.69 3.66 -53.50
CA ALA A 189 -60.87 2.97 -53.01
C ALA A 189 -62.13 3.58 -53.64
N LYS A 190 -63.00 2.73 -54.22
CA LYS A 190 -64.24 3.17 -54.87
C LYS A 190 -65.44 3.18 -53.93
N LYS A 191 -65.35 2.44 -52.82
CA LYS A 191 -66.39 2.29 -51.79
C LYS A 191 -65.74 2.21 -50.41
N PRO A 192 -66.42 2.59 -49.32
CA PRO A 192 -65.82 2.62 -47.99
C PRO A 192 -65.33 1.25 -47.50
N ALA A 193 -66.06 0.17 -47.77
CA ALA A 193 -65.61 -1.20 -47.47
C ALA A 193 -64.32 -1.62 -48.23
N GLU A 194 -64.04 -1.03 -49.40
CA GLU A 194 -62.77 -1.25 -50.12
C GLU A 194 -61.63 -0.52 -49.41
N LEU A 195 -61.84 0.72 -48.95
CA LEU A 195 -60.86 1.45 -48.13
C LEU A 195 -60.51 0.68 -46.87
N VAL A 196 -61.52 0.19 -46.14
CA VAL A 196 -61.32 -0.61 -44.92
C VAL A 196 -60.46 -1.82 -45.23
N SER A 197 -60.83 -2.64 -46.24
CA SER A 197 -60.04 -3.81 -46.63
C SER A 197 -58.60 -3.47 -47.05
N MET A 198 -58.36 -2.28 -47.62
CA MET A 198 -57.01 -1.81 -47.96
C MET A 198 -56.22 -1.43 -46.69
N ARG A 199 -56.82 -0.68 -45.76
CA ARG A 199 -56.21 -0.33 -44.47
C ARG A 199 -55.90 -1.57 -43.62
N SER A 200 -56.84 -2.52 -43.53
CA SER A 200 -56.65 -3.75 -42.74
C SER A 200 -55.47 -4.62 -43.25
N ALA A 201 -55.12 -4.52 -44.54
CA ALA A 201 -53.96 -5.22 -45.10
C ALA A 201 -52.61 -4.63 -44.65
N LEU A 202 -52.55 -3.33 -44.34
CA LEU A 202 -51.38 -2.70 -43.72
C LEU A 202 -51.29 -3.02 -42.22
N LEU A 203 -52.43 -3.18 -41.55
CA LEU A 203 -52.56 -3.52 -40.14
C LEU A 203 -52.50 -5.03 -39.86
N GLN A 204 -52.09 -5.85 -40.83
CA GLN A 204 -52.03 -7.29 -40.67
C GLN A 204 -51.00 -7.69 -39.59
N THR A 205 -51.42 -8.54 -38.66
CA THR A 205 -50.60 -9.03 -37.54
C THR A 205 -50.37 -10.53 -37.66
N ASN A 206 -49.23 -11.03 -37.19
CA ASN A 206 -48.94 -12.46 -37.08
C ASN A 206 -49.60 -13.08 -35.82
N SER A 207 -49.39 -14.38 -35.59
CA SER A 207 -49.95 -15.11 -34.44
C SER A 207 -49.46 -14.63 -33.06
N LYS A 208 -48.40 -13.82 -33.00
CA LYS A 208 -47.90 -13.19 -31.77
C LYS A 208 -48.40 -11.74 -31.59
N GLY A 209 -49.31 -11.28 -32.44
CA GLY A 209 -49.84 -9.90 -32.41
C GLY A 209 -48.97 -8.85 -33.09
N ASN A 210 -47.74 -9.19 -33.49
CA ASN A 210 -46.82 -8.25 -34.13
C ASN A 210 -47.24 -7.96 -35.59
N TYR A 211 -47.16 -6.70 -36.02
CA TYR A 211 -47.39 -6.32 -37.41
C TYR A 211 -46.46 -7.08 -38.38
N THR A 212 -47.01 -7.46 -39.54
CA THR A 212 -46.28 -8.20 -40.58
C THR A 212 -45.42 -7.29 -41.45
N ILE A 213 -45.78 -6.01 -41.53
CA ILE A 213 -44.95 -4.94 -42.11
C ILE A 213 -44.02 -4.38 -41.02
N LYS A 214 -42.72 -4.27 -41.32
CA LYS A 214 -41.69 -3.89 -40.35
C LYS A 214 -40.59 -3.03 -40.96
N ALA A 215 -40.02 -2.13 -40.16
CA ALA A 215 -38.73 -1.53 -40.46
C ALA A 215 -37.60 -2.51 -40.06
N LYS A 216 -36.55 -2.57 -40.87
CA LYS A 216 -35.24 -3.15 -40.54
C LYS A 216 -34.20 -2.07 -40.74
N PHE A 217 -33.18 -2.05 -39.90
CA PHE A 217 -32.09 -1.08 -39.96
C PHE A 217 -30.78 -1.78 -40.35
N ASP A 218 -29.84 -1.03 -40.90
CA ASP A 218 -28.45 -1.47 -41.08
C ASP A 218 -27.59 -1.28 -39.81
N LYS A 219 -27.99 -0.35 -38.93
CA LYS A 219 -27.41 -0.12 -37.60
C LYS A 219 -28.52 0.17 -36.58
N GLU A 220 -28.53 -0.56 -35.46
CA GLU A 220 -29.59 -0.50 -34.43
C GLU A 220 -29.11 0.00 -33.05
N LYS A 221 -27.79 0.05 -32.83
CA LYS A 221 -27.10 0.42 -31.58
C LYS A 221 -25.87 1.29 -31.86
N ASP A 222 -25.24 1.81 -30.80
CA ASP A 222 -24.03 2.66 -30.86
C ASP A 222 -24.25 3.93 -31.73
N LEU A 223 -25.48 4.45 -31.71
CA LEU A 223 -25.91 5.57 -32.55
C LEU A 223 -25.52 6.90 -31.92
N LYS A 224 -25.21 7.88 -32.78
CA LYS A 224 -24.99 9.27 -32.39
C LYS A 224 -25.85 10.24 -33.17
N ASN A 225 -26.07 11.42 -32.59
CA ASN A 225 -26.74 12.53 -33.26
C ASN A 225 -26.07 12.84 -34.61
N GLY A 226 -26.85 12.81 -35.69
CA GLY A 226 -26.38 12.97 -37.06
C GLY A 226 -26.00 11.67 -37.79
N ASP A 227 -25.99 10.51 -37.14
CA ASP A 227 -25.85 9.22 -37.84
C ASP A 227 -27.00 9.03 -38.84
N LYS A 228 -26.67 8.48 -40.00
CA LYS A 228 -27.63 8.12 -41.05
C LYS A 228 -27.83 6.62 -41.06
N ILE A 229 -29.07 6.19 -40.82
CA ILE A 229 -29.45 4.79 -40.77
C ILE A 229 -30.26 4.47 -42.03
N LYS A 230 -29.91 3.40 -42.73
CA LYS A 230 -30.70 2.89 -43.85
C LYS A 230 -31.82 1.98 -43.33
N VAL A 231 -33.05 2.46 -43.50
CA VAL A 231 -34.26 1.68 -43.25
C VAL A 231 -34.61 0.88 -44.49
N THR A 232 -34.88 -0.42 -44.31
CA THR A 232 -35.47 -1.32 -45.32
C THR A 232 -36.80 -1.84 -44.79
N VAL A 233 -37.88 -1.65 -45.54
CA VAL A 233 -39.22 -2.10 -45.15
C VAL A 233 -39.44 -3.54 -45.59
N ASP A 234 -39.66 -4.43 -44.62
CA ASP A 234 -40.00 -5.84 -44.80
C ASP A 234 -41.52 -6.00 -44.80
N TYR A 235 -42.09 -6.63 -45.84
CA TYR A 235 -43.53 -6.77 -46.02
C TYR A 235 -43.90 -7.86 -47.04
N ASP A 236 -45.11 -8.41 -46.95
CA ASP A 236 -45.66 -9.30 -47.98
C ASP A 236 -46.14 -8.49 -49.20
N GLU A 237 -45.28 -8.39 -50.22
CA GLU A 237 -45.59 -7.68 -51.46
C GLU A 237 -46.78 -8.31 -52.22
N LYS A 238 -47.01 -9.62 -52.08
CA LYS A 238 -48.15 -10.29 -52.73
C LYS A 238 -49.45 -9.92 -52.02
N ALA A 239 -49.51 -10.01 -50.70
CA ALA A 239 -50.70 -9.64 -49.92
C ALA A 239 -51.11 -8.18 -50.18
N LEU A 240 -50.16 -7.24 -50.17
CA LEU A 240 -50.46 -5.84 -50.49
C LEU A 240 -50.90 -5.65 -51.95
N LYS A 241 -50.29 -6.34 -52.92
CA LYS A 241 -50.73 -6.30 -54.33
C LYS A 241 -52.14 -6.85 -54.53
N ASP A 242 -52.51 -7.91 -53.82
CA ASP A 242 -53.85 -8.49 -53.84
C ASP A 242 -54.86 -7.50 -53.22
N ALA A 243 -54.47 -6.79 -52.16
CA ALA A 243 -55.19 -5.64 -51.59
C ALA A 243 -55.09 -4.33 -52.42
N LYS A 244 -54.57 -4.36 -53.66
CA LYS A 244 -54.40 -3.18 -54.55
C LYS A 244 -53.52 -2.06 -53.98
N ILE A 245 -52.63 -2.36 -53.04
CA ILE A 245 -51.61 -1.47 -52.53
C ILE A 245 -50.28 -1.76 -53.22
N LYS A 246 -49.47 -0.72 -53.46
CA LYS A 246 -48.06 -0.86 -53.80
C LYS A 246 -47.26 0.14 -52.98
N LEU A 247 -46.39 -0.37 -52.11
CA LEU A 247 -45.41 0.49 -51.44
C LEU A 247 -44.40 1.03 -52.45
N THR A 248 -43.98 2.27 -52.21
CA THR A 248 -42.88 2.98 -52.87
C THR A 248 -41.94 3.49 -51.80
N ASN A 249 -40.68 3.80 -52.14
CA ASN A 249 -39.68 4.23 -51.17
C ASN A 249 -39.52 3.20 -50.01
N THR A 250 -39.34 1.92 -50.35
CA THR A 250 -39.21 0.81 -49.40
C THR A 250 -37.80 0.68 -48.82
N GLU A 251 -36.86 1.47 -49.31
CA GLU A 251 -35.52 1.68 -48.75
C GLU A 251 -35.28 3.19 -48.67
N PHE A 252 -34.92 3.71 -47.49
CA PHE A 252 -34.70 5.15 -47.27
C PHE A 252 -33.75 5.41 -46.11
N GLU A 253 -33.22 6.64 -46.02
CA GLU A 253 -32.44 7.09 -44.87
C GLU A 253 -33.31 7.81 -43.82
N ILE A 254 -32.99 7.58 -42.55
CA ILE A 254 -33.35 8.42 -41.41
C ILE A 254 -32.08 8.98 -40.76
N GLU A 255 -32.21 10.06 -40.02
CA GLU A 255 -31.12 10.75 -39.33
C GLU A 255 -31.41 10.74 -37.84
N VAL A 256 -30.45 10.25 -37.05
CA VAL A 256 -30.55 10.12 -35.57
C VAL A 256 -30.47 11.50 -34.93
N LYS A 257 -31.38 11.76 -33.98
CA LYS A 257 -31.53 13.07 -33.32
C LYS A 257 -32.01 12.89 -31.88
N ASN A 258 -31.76 13.91 -31.06
CA ASN A 258 -32.26 14.05 -29.70
C ASN A 258 -31.77 12.95 -28.73
N LEU A 259 -30.64 12.31 -29.01
CA LEU A 259 -29.91 11.55 -28.00
C LEU A 259 -29.22 12.51 -27.04
N GLU A 260 -29.21 12.24 -25.74
CA GLU A 260 -28.58 13.10 -24.72
C GLU A 260 -27.06 12.90 -24.68
N ASP A 261 -26.28 13.94 -24.37
CA ASP A 261 -24.83 13.79 -24.20
C ASP A 261 -24.50 13.24 -22.79
N GLY A 262 -23.62 12.25 -22.72
CA GLY A 262 -23.16 11.68 -21.44
C GLY A 262 -22.18 12.58 -20.70
N THR A 263 -22.18 12.52 -19.36
CA THR A 263 -21.26 13.28 -18.51
C THR A 263 -19.95 12.50 -18.32
N GLU A 264 -18.82 13.09 -18.71
CA GLU A 264 -17.50 12.45 -18.50
C GLU A 264 -17.14 12.33 -17.01
N LEU A 265 -16.63 11.15 -16.63
CA LEU A 265 -16.40 10.75 -15.25
C LEU A 265 -15.04 10.05 -15.10
N ASP A 266 -14.10 10.63 -14.33
CA ASP A 266 -13.02 9.87 -13.69
C ASP A 266 -13.46 9.56 -12.25
N PRO A 267 -13.69 8.29 -11.86
CA PRO A 267 -14.07 7.95 -10.48
C PRO A 267 -12.94 8.27 -9.47
N PHE A 268 -11.71 8.48 -9.93
CA PHE A 268 -10.57 8.86 -9.10
C PHE A 268 -10.23 10.36 -9.16
N ASP A 269 -11.18 11.19 -9.58
CA ASP A 269 -11.13 12.65 -9.45
C ASP A 269 -11.23 13.05 -7.96
N GLU A 270 -10.45 14.06 -7.56
CA GLU A 270 -10.41 14.56 -6.17
C GLU A 270 -11.76 15.10 -5.69
N LYS A 271 -12.65 15.48 -6.61
CA LYS A 271 -14.03 15.87 -6.29
C LYS A 271 -14.90 14.71 -5.82
N TYR A 272 -14.52 13.44 -6.05
CA TYR A 272 -15.26 12.25 -5.62
C TYR A 272 -14.57 11.48 -4.49
N ILE A 273 -13.24 11.41 -4.51
CA ILE A 273 -12.46 10.72 -3.49
C ILE A 273 -11.31 11.55 -2.97
N LYS A 274 -11.06 11.41 -1.66
CA LYS A 274 -9.89 11.98 -0.99
C LYS A 274 -9.03 10.84 -0.46
N VAL A 275 -7.78 10.79 -0.92
CA VAL A 275 -6.76 9.83 -0.47
C VAL A 275 -5.77 10.61 0.38
N GLU A 276 -5.61 10.20 1.64
CA GLU A 276 -4.70 10.85 2.60
C GLU A 276 -3.72 9.83 3.17
N PHE A 277 -2.44 10.20 3.23
CA PHE A 277 -1.39 9.46 3.91
C PHE A 277 -1.06 10.16 5.22
N THR A 278 -0.97 9.39 6.32
CA THR A 278 -0.77 9.93 7.67
C THR A 278 0.13 9.01 8.49
N GLY A 279 0.81 9.58 9.49
CA GLY A 279 1.71 8.83 10.38
C GLY A 279 3.19 9.00 10.03
N ILE A 280 4.00 8.08 10.56
CA ILE A 280 5.45 8.08 10.45
C ILE A 280 5.88 7.27 9.22
N ASP A 281 6.97 7.67 8.57
CA ASP A 281 7.58 6.89 7.48
C ASP A 281 7.97 5.47 7.94
N GLY A 282 7.35 4.44 7.35
CA GLY A 282 7.49 3.03 7.75
C GLY A 282 6.42 2.52 8.71
N GLU A 283 5.61 3.39 9.31
CA GLU A 283 4.39 3.06 10.07
C GLU A 283 3.15 3.74 9.45
N GLY A 284 3.26 4.24 8.22
CA GLY A 284 2.29 5.12 7.58
C GLY A 284 0.96 4.44 7.28
N ARG A 285 -0.12 5.22 7.22
CA ARG A 285 -1.48 4.74 6.94
C ARG A 285 -2.14 5.53 5.84
N MET A 286 -2.81 4.81 4.93
CA MET A 286 -3.69 5.38 3.93
C MET A 286 -5.13 5.45 4.47
N ASN A 287 -5.81 6.55 4.21
CA ASN A 287 -7.25 6.69 4.37
C ASN A 287 -7.88 7.09 3.02
N VAL A 288 -8.92 6.38 2.60
CA VAL A 288 -9.67 6.65 1.37
C VAL A 288 -11.11 7.01 1.76
N THR A 289 -11.48 8.26 1.55
CA THR A 289 -12.81 8.77 1.91
C THR A 289 -13.54 9.28 0.67
N LYS A 290 -14.86 9.06 0.63
CA LYS A 290 -15.74 9.67 -0.37
C LYS A 290 -16.08 11.10 0.03
N THR A 291 -16.17 11.99 -0.96
CA THR A 291 -16.68 13.36 -0.79
C THR A 291 -18.21 13.39 -0.76
N SER A 292 -18.80 14.57 -0.59
CA SER A 292 -20.25 14.79 -0.76
C SER A 292 -20.75 14.62 -2.20
N ASP A 293 -19.86 14.78 -3.18
CA ASP A 293 -20.21 14.74 -4.60
C ASP A 293 -20.00 13.34 -5.21
N ALA A 294 -19.49 12.39 -4.41
CA ALA A 294 -19.28 11.00 -4.78
C ALA A 294 -20.59 10.33 -5.18
N ILE A 295 -20.62 9.76 -6.38
CA ILE A 295 -21.77 8.99 -6.87
C ILE A 295 -21.93 7.73 -6.01
N GLU A 296 -23.15 7.48 -5.52
CA GLU A 296 -23.47 6.25 -4.79
C GLU A 296 -23.25 5.02 -5.70
N GLY A 297 -23.13 3.81 -5.14
CA GLY A 297 -22.89 2.59 -5.96
C GLY A 297 -21.45 2.34 -6.42
N PHE A 298 -20.56 3.35 -6.47
CA PHE A 298 -19.11 3.11 -6.61
C PHE A 298 -18.50 2.62 -5.28
N MET A 299 -17.55 1.69 -5.34
CA MET A 299 -16.78 1.20 -4.20
C MET A 299 -15.27 1.26 -4.46
N TYR A 300 -14.52 1.61 -3.43
CA TYR A 300 -13.06 1.69 -3.45
C TYR A 300 -12.48 0.61 -2.55
N ASP A 301 -11.56 -0.15 -3.12
CA ASP A 301 -10.88 -1.31 -2.55
C ASP A 301 -9.36 -1.09 -2.72
N TYR A 302 -8.51 -1.67 -1.89
CA TYR A 302 -7.07 -1.38 -1.90
C TYR A 302 -6.26 -2.59 -1.44
N ASP A 303 -5.05 -2.71 -1.97
CA ASP A 303 -4.15 -3.85 -1.75
C ASP A 303 -3.53 -3.85 -0.35
N TYR A 304 -3.09 -2.70 0.14
CA TYR A 304 -2.60 -2.50 1.51
C TYR A 304 -2.78 -1.03 1.94
N TYR A 305 -2.80 -0.77 3.24
CA TYR A 305 -3.13 0.56 3.80
C TYR A 305 -2.36 0.92 5.09
N SER A 306 -1.46 0.06 5.57
CA SER A 306 -0.64 0.27 6.76
C SER A 306 0.84 0.02 6.46
N ASP A 307 1.71 0.43 7.39
CA ASP A 307 3.16 0.19 7.36
C ASP A 307 3.84 0.80 6.12
N LEU A 308 3.22 1.87 5.61
CA LEU A 308 3.59 2.58 4.38
C LEU A 308 4.84 3.46 4.58
N LYS A 309 5.60 3.65 3.50
CA LYS A 309 6.76 4.53 3.40
C LYS A 309 6.59 5.58 2.30
N ASN A 310 7.25 6.72 2.44
CA ASN A 310 7.35 7.72 1.38
C ASN A 310 8.01 7.08 0.14
N GLY A 311 7.34 7.18 -1.01
CA GLY A 311 7.73 6.55 -2.27
C GLY A 311 7.15 5.14 -2.52
N ASP A 312 6.43 4.55 -1.56
CA ASP A 312 5.63 3.34 -1.82
C ASP A 312 4.52 3.63 -2.83
N LYS A 313 4.06 2.58 -3.52
CA LYS A 313 2.93 2.66 -4.47
C LYS A 313 1.80 1.76 -4.01
N VAL A 314 0.68 2.37 -3.66
CA VAL A 314 -0.57 1.68 -3.29
C VAL A 314 -1.54 1.69 -4.47
N LYS A 315 -2.27 0.60 -4.68
CA LYS A 315 -3.24 0.48 -5.76
C LYS A 315 -4.66 0.54 -5.23
N ILE A 316 -5.36 1.62 -5.58
CA ILE A 316 -6.80 1.73 -5.33
C ILE A 316 -7.55 1.18 -6.54
N THR A 317 -8.45 0.24 -6.28
CA THR A 317 -9.38 -0.36 -7.25
C THR A 317 -10.77 0.23 -7.04
N CYS A 318 -11.33 0.86 -8.08
CA CYS A 318 -12.70 1.31 -8.11
C CYS A 318 -13.59 0.28 -8.83
N LYS A 319 -14.72 -0.08 -8.24
CA LYS A 319 -15.74 -1.00 -8.79
C LYS A 319 -17.10 -0.31 -8.75
N THR A 320 -18.02 -0.69 -9.64
CA THR A 320 -19.40 -0.18 -9.67
C THR A 320 -20.42 -1.32 -9.55
N TYR A 321 -21.57 -1.03 -8.95
CA TYR A 321 -22.75 -1.92 -8.93
C TYR A 321 -23.82 -1.57 -9.96
N PHE A 322 -23.66 -0.45 -10.68
CA PHE A 322 -24.56 -0.11 -11.78
C PHE A 322 -24.39 -1.08 -12.95
N ASP A 323 -25.46 -1.26 -13.73
CA ASP A 323 -25.35 -1.93 -15.02
C ASP A 323 -24.44 -1.10 -15.94
N THR A 324 -23.41 -1.74 -16.48
CA THR A 324 -22.40 -1.08 -17.33
C THR A 324 -22.52 -1.56 -18.76
N GLU A 325 -22.63 -0.64 -19.72
CA GLU A 325 -22.50 -0.96 -21.15
C GLU A 325 -21.10 -0.54 -21.66
N LYS A 326 -20.53 -1.36 -22.55
CA LYS A 326 -19.27 -1.07 -23.23
C LYS A 326 -19.56 -0.49 -24.61
N SER A 327 -18.91 0.62 -24.96
CA SER A 327 -19.01 1.19 -26.29
C SER A 327 -17.64 1.67 -26.77
N GLY A 328 -17.07 0.93 -27.73
CA GLY A 328 -15.64 1.05 -28.03
C GLY A 328 -14.81 0.70 -26.79
N ASP A 329 -13.87 1.56 -26.44
CA ASP A 329 -13.03 1.40 -25.26
C ASP A 329 -13.70 1.95 -23.97
N ASP A 330 -14.72 2.80 -24.11
CA ASP A 330 -15.37 3.52 -23.00
C ASP A 330 -16.42 2.69 -22.26
N LEU A 331 -16.67 3.06 -21.00
CA LEU A 331 -17.68 2.44 -20.14
C LEU A 331 -18.81 3.43 -19.84
N CYS A 332 -20.05 3.03 -20.13
CA CYS A 332 -21.26 3.83 -19.95
C CYS A 332 -22.03 3.31 -18.73
N ILE A 333 -22.53 4.24 -17.90
CA ILE A 333 -23.21 3.94 -16.63
C ILE A 333 -24.46 4.82 -16.53
N ASP A 334 -25.63 4.22 -16.28
CA ASP A 334 -26.81 4.94 -15.77
C ASP A 334 -26.77 4.92 -14.23
N ALA A 335 -26.73 6.11 -13.63
CA ALA A 335 -26.79 6.32 -12.19
C ALA A 335 -27.69 7.52 -11.89
N ASP A 336 -28.72 7.31 -11.07
CA ASP A 336 -29.72 8.32 -10.68
C ASP A 336 -30.47 8.97 -11.86
N GLY A 337 -30.68 8.22 -12.96
CA GLY A 337 -31.29 8.74 -14.18
C GLY A 337 -30.40 9.74 -14.92
N LYS A 338 -29.10 9.70 -14.65
CA LYS A 338 -28.06 10.42 -15.39
C LYS A 338 -27.07 9.43 -15.94
N TYR A 339 -26.60 9.75 -17.13
CA TYR A 339 -25.65 8.92 -17.84
C TYR A 339 -24.23 9.46 -17.72
N TYR A 340 -23.33 8.60 -17.27
CA TYR A 340 -21.91 8.87 -17.11
C TYR A 340 -21.07 8.04 -18.09
N VAL A 341 -19.96 8.61 -18.55
CA VAL A 341 -19.03 7.98 -19.49
C VAL A 341 -17.62 8.01 -18.88
N ILE A 342 -17.03 6.83 -18.67
CA ILE A 342 -15.65 6.69 -18.20
C ILE A 342 -14.76 6.32 -19.39
N LYS A 343 -13.84 7.23 -19.74
CA LYS A 343 -12.95 7.07 -20.90
C LYS A 343 -11.96 5.92 -20.71
N GLY A 344 -11.97 4.96 -21.63
CA GLY A 344 -11.18 3.73 -21.53
C GLY A 344 -11.49 2.85 -20.32
N GLY A 345 -12.62 3.07 -19.64
CA GLY A 345 -12.95 2.44 -18.36
C GLY A 345 -13.28 0.95 -18.46
N GLU A 346 -13.12 0.21 -17.37
CA GLU A 346 -13.59 -1.17 -17.21
C GLU A 346 -14.48 -1.28 -15.95
N ALA A 347 -15.25 -2.37 -15.81
CA ALA A 347 -16.12 -2.55 -14.64
C ALA A 347 -15.35 -2.55 -13.29
N ALA A 348 -14.05 -2.85 -13.33
CA ALA A 348 -13.10 -2.57 -12.26
C ALA A 348 -11.92 -1.76 -12.83
N MET A 349 -11.69 -0.57 -12.31
CA MET A 349 -10.59 0.32 -12.72
C MET A 349 -9.56 0.42 -11.59
N THR A 350 -8.30 0.69 -11.91
CA THR A 350 -7.26 0.82 -10.88
C THR A 350 -6.39 2.06 -11.11
N LYS A 351 -6.08 2.79 -10.04
CA LYS A 351 -5.14 3.92 -10.06
C LYS A 351 -4.09 3.71 -8.97
N GLU A 352 -2.83 3.92 -9.33
CA GLU A 352 -1.71 3.89 -8.39
C GLU A 352 -1.51 5.28 -7.78
N TYR A 353 -1.29 5.32 -6.47
CA TYR A 353 -0.94 6.53 -5.73
C TYR A 353 0.44 6.34 -5.12
N GLU A 354 1.29 7.36 -5.28
CA GLU A 354 2.59 7.42 -4.62
C GLU A 354 2.40 7.98 -3.20
N VAL A 355 2.82 7.20 -2.20
CA VAL A 355 2.75 7.57 -0.79
C VAL A 355 3.71 8.73 -0.55
N THR A 356 3.19 9.85 -0.06
CA THR A 356 3.98 11.07 0.20
C THR A 356 3.44 11.79 1.44
N GLY A 357 4.29 12.58 2.10
CA GLY A 357 3.88 13.39 3.25
C GLY A 357 3.85 12.66 4.59
N LEU A 358 4.38 11.43 4.67
CA LEU A 358 4.63 10.77 5.96
C LEU A 358 5.79 11.45 6.70
N THR A 359 5.72 11.47 8.03
CA THR A 359 6.73 12.12 8.88
C THR A 359 8.01 11.29 8.95
N GLU A 360 9.12 11.83 8.45
CA GLU A 360 10.45 11.27 8.66
C GLU A 360 10.97 11.59 10.08
N LEU A 361 11.44 10.57 10.80
CA LEU A 361 12.00 10.75 12.16
C LEU A 361 13.46 11.19 12.12
N GLN A 362 13.81 12.18 12.93
CA GLN A 362 15.19 12.66 13.07
C GLN A 362 16.04 11.69 13.90
N GLU A 363 17.30 11.49 13.49
CA GLU A 363 18.23 10.60 14.20
C GLU A 363 18.95 11.30 15.36
N VAL A 364 18.92 10.69 16.54
CA VAL A 364 19.69 11.13 17.72
C VAL A 364 20.64 10.03 18.20
N ASP A 365 21.91 10.40 18.43
CA ASP A 365 22.93 9.50 18.97
C ASP A 365 22.86 9.48 20.50
N VAL A 366 22.02 8.60 21.04
CA VAL A 366 21.77 8.48 22.50
C VAL A 366 22.99 8.00 23.31
N PHE A 367 24.09 7.66 22.62
CA PHE A 367 25.34 7.23 23.22
C PHE A 367 26.46 8.29 23.10
N GLU A 368 26.16 9.48 22.59
CA GLU A 368 27.09 10.60 22.59
C GLU A 368 27.23 11.16 24.01
N ASN A 369 28.47 11.34 24.48
CA ASN A 369 28.78 11.83 25.83
C ASN A 369 28.13 11.03 26.99
N ILE A 370 27.80 9.76 26.75
CA ILE A 370 27.23 8.87 27.77
C ILE A 370 28.21 8.69 28.94
N ALA A 371 27.70 8.84 30.16
CA ALA A 371 28.43 8.64 31.40
C ALA A 371 27.86 7.44 32.16
N PHE A 372 28.60 6.94 33.15
CA PHE A 372 28.27 5.71 33.86
C PHE A 372 28.36 5.86 35.38
N LYS A 373 27.50 5.12 36.09
CA LYS A 373 27.53 4.93 37.54
C LYS A 373 28.32 3.65 37.82
N TYR A 374 29.39 3.77 38.61
CA TYR A 374 30.33 2.67 38.87
C TYR A 374 30.23 2.17 40.31
N GLU A 375 30.39 0.86 40.48
CA GLU A 375 30.71 0.20 41.75
C GLU A 375 32.12 -0.38 41.70
N ARG A 376 32.91 -0.14 42.76
CA ARG A 376 34.29 -0.67 42.93
C ARG A 376 35.22 -0.19 41.81
N GLY A 377 36.39 -0.80 41.68
CA GLY A 377 37.32 -0.56 40.58
C GLY A 377 37.90 -1.86 40.01
N THR A 378 38.60 -1.77 38.88
CA THR A 378 39.27 -2.93 38.24
C THR A 378 40.25 -3.59 39.24
N PRO A 379 40.33 -4.94 39.31
CA PRO A 379 39.75 -5.94 38.41
C PRO A 379 38.33 -6.40 38.80
N PHE A 380 37.64 -5.68 39.69
CA PHE A 380 36.28 -5.99 40.15
C PHE A 380 35.28 -4.89 39.79
N LEU A 381 35.57 -4.09 38.76
CA LEU A 381 34.72 -2.98 38.34
C LEU A 381 33.35 -3.52 37.96
N LYS A 382 32.30 -2.87 38.45
CA LYS A 382 30.93 -3.07 37.99
C LYS A 382 30.41 -1.74 37.44
N VAL A 383 29.86 -1.76 36.23
CA VAL A 383 29.09 -0.64 35.70
C VAL A 383 27.63 -0.89 36.09
N ASP A 384 27.12 -0.12 37.05
CA ASP A 384 25.80 -0.34 37.64
C ASP A 384 24.67 0.25 36.79
N GLY A 385 24.93 1.36 36.11
CA GLY A 385 23.96 2.02 35.24
C GLY A 385 24.55 3.16 34.44
N VAL A 386 23.72 3.75 33.58
CA VAL A 386 24.03 5.00 32.88
C VAL A 386 23.83 6.16 33.85
N ASP A 387 24.77 7.12 33.87
CA ASP A 387 24.59 8.37 34.57
C ASP A 387 23.81 9.36 33.67
N ASN A 388 22.59 9.66 34.08
CA ASN A 388 21.67 10.54 33.38
C ASN A 388 21.66 11.98 33.92
N ASP A 389 22.45 12.30 34.96
CA ASP A 389 22.41 13.60 35.64
C ASP A 389 22.79 14.80 34.73
N LYS A 390 23.45 14.55 33.59
CA LYS A 390 23.85 15.54 32.58
C LYS A 390 23.30 15.27 31.17
N MET A 391 22.44 14.27 31.02
CA MET A 391 21.90 13.84 29.74
C MET A 391 20.77 14.77 29.27
N ASP A 392 20.57 14.91 27.96
CA ASP A 392 19.46 15.71 27.44
C ASP A 392 18.12 15.14 27.92
N LYS A 393 17.22 16.03 28.37
CA LYS A 393 15.90 15.65 28.88
C LYS A 393 15.08 14.86 27.87
N LEU A 394 15.22 15.14 26.57
CA LEU A 394 14.60 14.36 25.49
C LEU A 394 14.96 12.87 25.59
N ILE A 395 16.22 12.55 25.90
CA ILE A 395 16.69 11.17 26.03
C ILE A 395 16.21 10.59 27.38
N VAL A 396 16.37 11.34 28.47
CA VAL A 396 15.98 10.89 29.83
C VAL A 396 14.50 10.55 29.93
N ASP A 397 13.62 11.35 29.30
CA ASP A 397 12.17 11.18 29.37
C ASP A 397 11.60 10.16 28.37
N ASN A 398 12.39 9.65 27.40
CA ASN A 398 11.91 8.81 26.29
C ASN A 398 12.72 7.53 25.99
N VAL A 399 13.91 7.37 26.57
CA VAL A 399 14.85 6.27 26.30
C VAL A 399 15.23 5.57 27.60
N ARG A 400 15.18 4.24 27.60
CA ARG A 400 15.68 3.42 28.71
C ARG A 400 16.96 2.71 28.30
N PHE A 401 17.97 2.79 29.17
CA PHE A 401 19.23 2.07 29.03
C PHE A 401 19.27 0.82 29.90
N TYR A 402 19.93 -0.21 29.40
CA TYR A 402 20.28 -1.44 30.11
C TYR A 402 21.75 -1.76 29.85
N ILE A 403 22.43 -2.38 30.81
CA ILE A 403 23.85 -2.74 30.67
C ILE A 403 24.01 -4.25 30.85
N GLU A 404 24.77 -4.86 29.94
CA GLU A 404 25.09 -6.30 29.91
C GLU A 404 26.60 -6.51 30.01
N ASP A 405 27.00 -7.69 30.48
CA ASP A 405 28.41 -8.11 30.63
C ASP A 405 29.24 -7.16 31.53
N ALA A 406 28.60 -6.48 32.50
CA ALA A 406 29.13 -5.30 33.18
C ALA A 406 29.62 -5.48 34.63
N ASN A 407 30.08 -6.67 35.01
CA ASN A 407 30.47 -6.99 36.39
C ASN A 407 31.80 -7.75 36.44
N SER A 408 32.64 -7.43 37.44
CA SER A 408 33.98 -7.99 37.63
C SER A 408 34.93 -7.73 36.45
N LEU A 409 34.84 -6.51 35.92
CA LEU A 409 35.60 -6.04 34.77
C LEU A 409 37.04 -5.60 35.13
N LYS A 410 37.93 -5.80 34.17
CA LYS A 410 39.34 -5.39 34.15
C LYS A 410 39.56 -4.35 33.05
N SER A 411 40.70 -3.67 33.09
CA SER A 411 41.12 -2.80 31.98
C SER A 411 41.23 -3.61 30.68
N GLY A 412 40.64 -3.09 29.60
CA GLY A 412 40.54 -3.75 28.30
C GLY A 412 39.37 -4.74 28.15
N ASP A 413 38.67 -5.10 29.24
CA ASP A 413 37.42 -5.87 29.12
C ASP A 413 36.32 -5.00 28.48
N LYS A 414 35.29 -5.66 27.94
CA LYS A 414 34.19 -5.00 27.24
C LYS A 414 32.84 -5.29 27.88
N PHE A 415 31.95 -4.31 27.80
CA PHE A 415 30.56 -4.42 28.24
C PHE A 415 29.64 -3.77 27.18
N LYS A 416 28.34 -4.07 27.24
CA LYS A 416 27.36 -3.58 26.26
C LYS A 416 26.34 -2.68 26.93
N VAL A 417 25.95 -1.61 26.23
CA VAL A 417 24.81 -0.77 26.60
C VAL A 417 23.75 -0.94 25.53
N LYS A 418 22.55 -1.35 25.95
CA LYS A 418 21.35 -1.43 25.13
C LYS A 418 20.47 -0.20 25.38
N ALA A 419 20.00 0.46 24.33
CA ALA A 419 19.09 1.59 24.41
C ALA A 419 17.75 1.24 23.74
N TYR A 420 16.65 1.45 24.47
CA TYR A 420 15.28 1.24 24.00
C TYR A 420 14.49 2.53 24.02
N SER A 421 13.93 2.91 22.86
CA SER A 421 12.99 4.04 22.75
C SER A 421 11.59 3.55 23.06
N TYR A 422 10.94 4.11 24.08
CA TYR A 422 9.53 3.83 24.36
C TYR A 422 8.56 4.90 23.85
N SER A 423 8.98 6.17 23.78
CA SER A 423 8.14 7.29 23.30
C SER A 423 8.89 8.29 22.40
N LEU A 424 10.17 8.06 22.09
CA LEU A 424 11.01 9.00 21.34
C LEU A 424 10.42 9.37 19.95
N LYS A 425 9.66 8.45 19.35
CA LYS A 425 8.95 8.67 18.08
C LYS A 425 7.77 9.65 18.16
N GLU A 426 7.17 9.82 19.34
CA GLU A 426 6.10 10.80 19.59
C GLU A 426 6.65 12.23 19.55
N GLU A 427 7.92 12.41 19.95
CA GLU A 427 8.69 13.66 19.84
C GLU A 427 9.29 13.89 18.44
N GLY A 428 9.10 12.96 17.50
CA GLY A 428 9.60 13.06 16.12
C GLY A 428 11.04 12.54 15.90
N TYR A 429 11.58 11.76 16.84
CA TYR A 429 12.95 11.24 16.79
C TYR A 429 13.02 9.70 16.79
N LYS A 430 14.13 9.16 16.29
CA LYS A 430 14.52 7.74 16.43
C LYS A 430 15.96 7.64 16.90
N ILE A 431 16.28 6.54 17.60
CA ILE A 431 17.65 6.25 18.01
C ILE A 431 18.47 5.96 16.75
N LYS A 432 19.64 6.61 16.63
CA LYS A 432 20.60 6.37 15.56
C LYS A 432 21.27 5.01 15.73
N GLY A 433 21.11 4.13 14.75
CA GLY A 433 21.72 2.80 14.71
C GLY A 433 20.77 1.73 14.18
N GLU A 434 21.28 0.51 14.04
CA GLU A 434 20.45 -0.66 13.75
C GLU A 434 19.76 -1.16 15.03
N VAL A 435 18.49 -1.51 14.91
CA VAL A 435 17.67 -2.06 15.99
C VAL A 435 17.73 -3.59 15.91
N ASP A 436 18.01 -4.24 17.03
CA ASP A 436 18.05 -5.71 17.13
C ASP A 436 16.64 -6.34 17.16
N ALA A 437 16.60 -7.67 17.18
CA ALA A 437 15.34 -8.43 17.16
C ALA A 437 14.45 -8.22 18.41
N ASP A 438 15.03 -7.72 19.51
CA ASP A 438 14.32 -7.44 20.76
C ASP A 438 13.93 -5.95 20.89
N GLY A 439 14.26 -5.12 19.89
CA GLY A 439 13.89 -3.70 19.83
C GLY A 439 14.94 -2.72 20.36
N TYR A 440 16.18 -3.15 20.58
CA TYR A 440 17.26 -2.32 21.15
C TYR A 440 18.28 -1.88 20.11
N VAL A 441 18.80 -0.66 20.24
CA VAL A 441 20.09 -0.29 19.64
C VAL A 441 21.19 -0.64 20.64
N VAL A 442 22.24 -1.33 20.21
CA VAL A 442 23.29 -1.86 21.10
C VAL A 442 24.65 -1.26 20.75
N LYS A 443 25.37 -0.75 21.76
CA LYS A 443 26.74 -0.23 21.61
C LYS A 443 27.68 -0.89 22.61
N GLU A 444 28.84 -1.31 22.12
CA GLU A 444 29.90 -1.93 22.91
C GLU A 444 30.87 -0.86 23.43
N PHE A 445 31.24 -0.95 24.70
CA PHE A 445 32.19 -0.08 25.38
C PHE A 445 33.36 -0.92 25.92
N THR A 446 34.53 -0.30 26.06
CA THR A 446 35.74 -0.93 26.59
C THR A 446 36.14 -0.21 27.87
N VAL A 447 36.61 -0.94 28.88
CA VAL A 447 37.11 -0.35 30.13
C VAL A 447 38.48 0.25 29.89
N ASP A 448 38.54 1.58 29.93
CA ASP A 448 39.76 2.38 29.78
C ASP A 448 40.33 2.86 31.13
N ASP A 449 41.30 3.77 31.08
CA ASP A 449 42.02 4.33 32.23
C ASP A 449 41.31 5.52 32.91
N THR A 450 40.18 5.99 32.35
CA THR A 450 39.31 6.97 33.02
C THR A 450 38.40 6.31 34.06
N MET A 451 38.08 5.03 33.85
CA MET A 451 37.20 4.24 34.72
C MET A 451 37.86 3.87 36.06
N PRO A 452 37.08 3.66 37.14
CA PRO A 452 37.63 3.35 38.46
C PRO A 452 38.53 2.10 38.49
N SER A 453 39.71 2.26 39.11
CA SER A 453 40.69 1.19 39.32
C SER A 453 41.15 1.17 40.78
N PHE A 454 41.36 -0.02 41.36
CA PHE A 454 41.96 -0.08 42.70
C PHE A 454 43.45 0.28 42.64
N VAL A 455 43.92 1.07 43.61
CA VAL A 455 45.34 1.43 43.76
C VAL A 455 46.22 0.18 43.90
N THR A 456 47.31 0.15 43.14
CA THR A 456 48.32 -0.93 43.10
C THR A 456 49.65 -0.43 43.67
N ALA A 457 50.68 -1.27 43.71
CA ALA A 457 52.02 -0.85 44.11
C ALA A 457 52.66 0.20 43.17
N ASP A 458 52.17 0.32 41.93
CA ASP A 458 52.70 1.26 40.94
C ASP A 458 52.30 2.70 41.25
N ASN A 459 51.07 2.91 41.76
CA ASN A 459 50.54 4.23 42.11
C ASN A 459 50.30 4.44 43.63
N GLY A 460 50.54 3.44 44.47
CA GLY A 460 50.30 3.50 45.92
C GLY A 460 51.02 4.65 46.65
N SER A 461 52.29 4.94 46.31
CA SER A 461 52.99 6.11 46.87
C SER A 461 52.37 7.45 46.43
N ALA A 462 51.87 7.53 45.20
CA ALA A 462 51.22 8.73 44.67
C ALA A 462 49.84 8.94 45.30
N ALA A 463 49.09 7.86 45.51
CA ALA A 463 47.82 7.87 46.24
C ALA A 463 48.04 8.31 47.70
N TYR A 464 48.98 7.70 48.41
CA TYR A 464 49.23 7.98 49.82
C TYR A 464 49.72 9.42 50.08
N GLY A 465 50.54 9.97 49.18
CA GLY A 465 51.00 11.36 49.21
C GLY A 465 50.09 12.36 48.49
N SER A 466 48.90 11.95 48.05
CA SER A 466 47.98 12.78 47.26
C SER A 466 47.40 13.95 48.05
N ALA A 467 46.93 14.97 47.34
CA ALA A 467 46.14 16.05 47.96
C ALA A 467 44.81 15.52 48.55
N ASP A 468 44.26 14.45 47.98
CA ASP A 468 42.96 13.87 48.37
C ASP A 468 43.00 13.24 49.78
N PHE A 469 44.14 12.65 50.19
CA PHE A 469 44.31 12.05 51.52
C PHE A 469 45.21 12.83 52.48
N LYS A 470 45.83 13.93 52.04
CA LYS A 470 46.81 14.67 52.83
C LYS A 470 46.34 15.02 54.25
N ASP A 471 45.12 15.55 54.37
CA ASP A 471 44.58 15.99 55.66
C ASP A 471 44.21 14.80 56.55
N LEU A 472 43.62 13.74 55.96
CA LEU A 472 43.33 12.46 56.63
C LEU A 472 44.59 11.80 57.22
N ILE A 473 45.70 11.79 56.46
CA ILE A 473 46.98 11.27 56.93
C ILE A 473 47.57 12.16 58.03
N ALA A 474 47.51 13.49 57.90
CA ALA A 474 48.00 14.42 58.91
C ALA A 474 47.24 14.31 60.26
N ASP A 475 45.93 14.05 60.21
CA ASP A 475 45.11 13.76 61.38
C ASP A 475 45.54 12.45 62.05
N LYS A 476 45.81 11.39 61.27
CA LYS A 476 46.29 10.10 61.81
C LYS A 476 47.73 10.16 62.34
N GLU A 477 48.61 10.94 61.74
CA GLU A 477 49.93 11.26 62.33
C GLU A 477 49.81 12.01 63.67
N SER A 478 48.74 12.79 63.85
CA SER A 478 48.44 13.51 65.10
C SER A 478 47.78 12.60 66.14
N GLU A 479 46.95 11.66 65.71
CA GLU A 479 46.39 10.59 66.55
C GLU A 479 47.52 9.65 67.05
N ILE A 480 48.48 9.27 66.20
CA ILE A 480 49.70 8.53 66.61
C ILE A 480 50.42 9.26 67.74
N LYS A 481 50.67 10.58 67.57
CA LYS A 481 51.37 11.37 68.58
C LYS A 481 50.61 11.40 69.91
N THR A 482 49.29 11.48 69.83
CA THR A 482 48.39 11.48 71.00
C THR A 482 48.33 10.13 71.71
N LYS A 483 48.23 9.01 70.96
CA LYS A 483 48.22 7.64 71.53
C LYS A 483 49.52 7.29 72.25
N LEU A 484 50.66 7.78 71.75
CA LEU A 484 51.98 7.49 72.33
C LEU A 484 52.28 8.33 73.58
N GLN A 485 51.91 9.61 73.60
CA GLN A 485 52.34 10.56 74.64
C GLN A 485 51.86 10.15 76.06
N GLY A 486 52.80 9.91 76.97
CA GLY A 486 52.52 9.52 78.37
C GLY A 486 52.14 8.04 78.56
N THR A 487 52.09 7.26 77.48
CA THR A 487 51.71 5.84 77.46
C THR A 487 52.91 4.94 77.74
N THR A 488 52.70 3.78 78.37
CA THR A 488 53.70 2.69 78.45
C THR A 488 53.37 1.61 77.42
N SER A 489 54.36 0.83 77.00
CA SER A 489 54.21 -0.26 76.01
C SER A 489 52.98 -1.14 76.25
N GLY A 490 52.81 -1.69 77.46
CA GLY A 490 51.67 -2.54 77.81
C GLY A 490 50.27 -1.88 77.82
N TRP A 491 50.16 -0.57 77.64
CA TRP A 491 48.89 0.15 77.47
C TRP A 491 48.69 0.67 76.03
N LEU A 492 49.61 0.38 75.10
CA LEU A 492 49.49 0.77 73.70
C LEU A 492 48.55 -0.19 72.96
N TRP A 493 47.30 0.24 72.78
CA TRP A 493 46.33 -0.49 71.95
C TRP A 493 46.70 -0.45 70.47
N ASP A 494 46.12 -1.38 69.71
CA ASP A 494 46.43 -1.59 68.29
C ASP A 494 47.93 -1.85 68.06
N SER A 495 48.56 -2.70 68.89
CA SER A 495 50.00 -3.00 68.79
C SER A 495 50.34 -4.49 68.91
N GLU A 496 51.43 -4.89 68.25
CA GLU A 496 52.01 -6.25 68.26
C GLU A 496 53.53 -6.16 68.48
N ASN A 497 54.03 -6.88 69.49
CA ASN A 497 55.45 -6.94 69.88
C ASN A 497 56.15 -5.58 70.13
N VAL A 498 55.40 -4.52 70.47
CA VAL A 498 55.97 -3.20 70.80
C VAL A 498 56.40 -3.15 72.27
N GLU A 499 57.72 -3.23 72.51
CA GLU A 499 58.29 -3.21 73.86
C GLU A 499 59.13 -1.96 74.12
N TYR A 500 58.89 -1.30 75.26
CA TYR A 500 59.71 -0.22 75.81
C TYR A 500 59.43 -0.03 77.31
N GLU A 501 60.46 0.39 78.05
CA GLU A 501 60.38 0.66 79.49
C GLU A 501 59.93 2.12 79.75
N GLY A 502 59.20 2.33 80.85
CA GLY A 502 58.69 3.63 81.23
C GLY A 502 57.54 4.16 80.36
N LYS A 503 57.19 5.42 80.56
CA LYS A 503 56.22 6.20 79.78
C LYS A 503 56.93 7.05 78.74
N VAL A 504 56.32 7.23 77.58
CA VAL A 504 56.83 8.18 76.57
C VAL A 504 56.72 9.63 77.07
N GLU A 505 57.85 10.26 77.33
CA GLU A 505 57.90 11.71 77.63
C GLU A 505 57.82 12.56 76.36
N LYS A 506 58.40 12.08 75.26
CA LYS A 506 58.53 12.84 74.02
C LYS A 506 58.69 11.91 72.81
N ILE A 507 58.06 12.28 71.71
CA ILE A 507 58.32 11.70 70.39
C ILE A 507 59.44 12.52 69.74
N ASP A 508 60.58 11.88 69.43
CA ASP A 508 61.72 12.52 68.78
C ASP A 508 61.58 12.54 67.25
N SER A 509 61.00 11.48 66.67
CA SER A 509 60.69 11.43 65.23
C SER A 509 59.50 10.53 64.93
N LEU A 510 58.67 10.96 64.00
CA LEU A 510 57.71 10.16 63.25
C LEU A 510 58.02 10.43 61.77
N THR A 511 58.49 9.43 61.03
CA THR A 511 58.99 9.63 59.66
C THR A 511 58.47 8.55 58.74
N LEU A 512 57.71 8.92 57.71
CA LEU A 512 57.28 7.99 56.66
C LEU A 512 58.53 7.40 56.01
N LYS A 513 58.66 6.08 56.12
CA LYS A 513 59.79 5.30 55.62
C LYS A 513 59.49 4.80 54.22
N ASP A 514 58.34 4.14 54.07
CA ASP A 514 57.93 3.39 52.88
C ASP A 514 56.41 3.33 52.76
N VAL A 515 55.90 3.10 51.54
CA VAL A 515 54.48 2.83 51.28
C VAL A 515 54.35 1.41 50.73
N TYR A 516 53.36 0.66 51.19
CA TYR A 516 53.05 -0.70 50.73
C TYR A 516 51.59 -0.79 50.30
N VAL A 517 51.29 -1.66 49.33
CA VAL A 517 49.91 -2.03 48.99
C VAL A 517 49.75 -3.53 49.19
N ALA A 518 48.83 -3.91 50.07
CA ALA A 518 48.26 -5.25 50.07
C ALA A 518 47.09 -5.29 49.10
N PHE A 519 47.03 -6.30 48.25
CA PHE A 519 45.95 -6.53 47.28
C PHE A 519 45.49 -7.98 47.40
N THR A 520 44.19 -8.23 47.30
CA THR A 520 43.65 -9.58 47.42
C THR A 520 43.97 -10.46 46.21
N ASP A 521 44.38 -11.70 46.46
CA ASP A 521 44.62 -12.71 45.42
C ASP A 521 43.33 -13.43 44.99
N LYS A 522 42.18 -13.09 45.61
CA LYS A 522 40.88 -13.67 45.25
C LYS A 522 40.48 -13.19 43.86
N ASN A 523 39.96 -14.08 43.03
CA ASN A 523 39.52 -13.79 41.66
C ASN A 523 38.03 -13.42 41.53
N ASN A 524 37.29 -13.42 42.64
CA ASN A 524 35.87 -13.10 42.70
C ASN A 524 35.59 -12.22 43.94
N TYR A 525 34.98 -11.06 43.70
CA TYR A 525 34.65 -10.08 44.74
C TYR A 525 33.75 -10.65 45.85
N SER A 526 32.83 -11.59 45.55
CA SER A 526 31.96 -12.19 46.59
C SER A 526 32.73 -12.97 47.67
N ASN A 527 34.00 -13.31 47.39
CA ASN A 527 34.87 -14.06 48.28
C ASN A 527 35.87 -13.16 49.03
N VAL A 528 35.75 -11.83 48.87
CA VAL A 528 36.54 -10.82 49.59
C VAL A 528 35.80 -10.48 50.88
N SER A 529 36.37 -10.87 52.02
CA SER A 529 35.72 -10.76 53.34
C SER A 529 36.16 -9.56 54.19
N ASP A 530 37.11 -8.75 53.72
CA ASP A 530 37.74 -7.67 54.48
C ASP A 530 37.96 -6.44 53.59
N TYR A 531 38.99 -6.46 52.72
CA TYR A 531 39.27 -5.39 51.75
C TYR A 531 39.78 -5.97 50.43
N VAL A 532 39.57 -5.25 49.33
CA VAL A 532 40.18 -5.58 48.02
C VAL A 532 41.65 -5.16 48.01
N ASN A 533 41.93 -3.92 48.40
CA ASN A 533 43.27 -3.42 48.61
C ASN A 533 43.37 -2.63 49.92
N ARG A 534 44.59 -2.49 50.43
CA ARG A 534 44.93 -1.67 51.59
C ARG A 534 46.27 -0.99 51.34
N VAL A 535 46.28 0.34 51.38
CA VAL A 535 47.47 1.17 51.21
C VAL A 535 48.02 1.51 52.60
N TYR A 536 49.25 1.12 52.88
CA TYR A 536 49.95 1.32 54.15
C TYR A 536 51.03 2.38 54.01
N GLY A 537 50.98 3.45 54.80
CA GLY A 537 52.15 4.26 55.13
C GLY A 537 52.86 3.68 56.34
N VAL A 538 54.14 3.30 56.17
CA VAL A 538 54.98 2.70 57.21
C VAL A 538 55.90 3.78 57.77
N TYR A 539 55.76 4.10 59.06
CA TYR A 539 56.52 5.14 59.74
C TYR A 539 57.53 4.56 60.71
N ASP A 540 58.78 5.00 60.61
CA ASP A 540 59.77 4.81 61.68
C ASP A 540 59.45 5.78 62.83
N VAL A 541 59.21 5.24 64.02
CA VAL A 541 58.93 5.99 65.25
C VAL A 541 60.14 5.94 66.17
N LYS A 542 60.51 7.08 66.76
CA LYS A 542 61.49 7.17 67.86
C LYS A 542 60.92 7.99 69.00
N VAL A 543 60.99 7.43 70.20
CA VAL A 543 60.49 8.04 71.44
C VAL A 543 61.57 8.09 72.50
N LYS A 544 61.45 9.08 73.40
CA LYS A 544 62.13 9.10 74.70
C LYS A 544 61.16 8.70 75.80
N THR A 545 61.66 7.99 76.79
CA THR A 545 60.89 7.51 77.94
C THR A 545 61.47 8.03 79.26
N ASP A 546 60.65 7.99 80.33
CA ASP A 546 61.02 8.42 81.69
C ASP A 546 61.89 7.40 82.47
N ASP A 547 62.24 6.26 81.84
CA ASP A 547 63.08 5.22 82.44
C ASP A 547 64.52 5.71 82.71
N GLU A 548 65.15 5.25 83.79
CA GLU A 548 66.48 5.76 84.18
C GLU A 548 67.63 5.18 83.31
N GLU A 549 67.48 3.96 82.79
CA GLU A 549 68.51 3.22 82.05
C GLU A 549 68.24 3.15 80.52
N LYS A 550 66.99 2.90 80.11
CA LYS A 550 66.56 2.71 78.71
C LYS A 550 65.72 3.87 78.17
N LYS A 551 66.29 5.08 78.21
CA LYS A 551 65.67 6.38 77.86
C LYS A 551 65.15 6.56 76.42
N SER A 552 65.22 5.56 75.56
CA SER A 552 64.78 5.67 74.17
C SER A 552 64.36 4.34 73.58
N ALA A 553 63.28 4.35 72.79
CA ALA A 553 62.82 3.20 72.04
C ALA A 553 62.59 3.56 70.55
N SER A 554 62.54 2.53 69.71
CA SER A 554 62.23 2.65 68.29
C SER A 554 61.39 1.46 67.86
N PHE A 555 60.33 1.74 67.10
CA PHE A 555 59.35 0.79 66.61
C PHE A 555 58.66 1.41 65.37
N ILE A 556 57.68 0.72 64.79
CA ILE A 556 56.97 1.18 63.60
C ILE A 556 55.52 1.53 63.94
N ALA A 557 55.03 2.59 63.33
CA ALA A 557 53.60 2.89 63.24
C ALA A 557 53.15 2.73 61.79
N LEU A 558 51.96 2.18 61.59
CA LEU A 558 51.27 2.13 60.32
C LEU A 558 50.12 3.12 60.36
N VAL A 559 49.88 3.80 59.25
CA VAL A 559 48.59 4.39 58.92
C VAL A 559 48.13 3.73 57.63
N TYR A 560 46.97 3.08 57.63
CA TYR A 560 46.48 2.35 56.45
C TYR A 560 45.07 2.72 56.07
N MET A 561 44.79 2.70 54.76
CA MET A 561 43.50 3.00 54.14
C MET A 561 42.99 1.80 53.34
N ASP A 562 41.73 1.42 53.54
CA ASP A 562 41.09 0.29 52.86
C ASP A 562 40.34 0.73 51.59
N ASN A 563 40.30 -0.16 50.60
CA ASN A 563 39.51 -0.03 49.37
C ASN A 563 39.75 1.31 48.64
N VAL A 564 41.03 1.63 48.44
CA VAL A 564 41.48 2.87 47.80
C VAL A 564 41.40 2.73 46.28
N ILE A 565 40.62 3.60 45.65
CA ILE A 565 40.33 3.64 44.22
C ILE A 565 40.93 4.92 43.61
N CYS A 566 41.39 4.82 42.37
CA CYS A 566 41.71 5.94 41.48
C CYS A 566 40.64 6.03 40.38
N CYS A 567 40.12 7.23 40.12
CA CYS A 567 39.23 7.55 39.00
C CYS A 567 39.54 8.97 38.53
N ASP A 568 39.65 9.21 37.22
CA ASP A 568 40.04 10.53 36.64
C ASP A 568 41.26 11.17 37.33
N GLY A 569 42.24 10.35 37.73
CA GLY A 569 43.47 10.80 38.41
C GLY A 569 43.31 11.28 39.87
N LYS A 570 42.12 11.12 40.47
CA LYS A 570 41.84 11.40 41.89
C LYS A 570 41.73 10.13 42.70
N TYR A 571 42.06 10.20 43.99
CA TYR A 571 42.00 9.06 44.90
C TYR A 571 40.88 9.20 45.93
N TYR A 572 40.19 8.10 46.25
CA TYR A 572 39.17 8.05 47.29
C TYR A 572 39.03 6.63 47.86
N GLN A 573 38.43 6.51 49.04
CA GLN A 573 38.08 5.22 49.63
C GLN A 573 36.65 4.85 49.24
N SER A 574 36.39 3.59 48.85
CA SER A 574 35.07 3.18 48.35
C SER A 574 33.98 3.00 49.43
N ASN A 575 34.33 3.12 50.71
CA ASN A 575 33.47 2.76 51.84
C ASN A 575 33.28 3.93 52.82
N ASN A 576 32.03 4.19 53.23
CA ASN A 576 31.64 5.31 54.11
C ASN A 576 31.93 5.10 55.62
N TRP A 577 32.73 4.10 56.00
CA TRP A 577 33.12 3.87 57.39
C TRP A 577 34.58 4.28 57.60
N ASP A 578 34.90 4.66 58.85
CA ASP A 578 36.21 5.18 59.26
C ASP A 578 37.31 4.12 59.04
N SER A 579 37.86 4.16 57.84
CA SER A 579 38.65 3.09 57.22
C SER A 579 40.11 3.48 57.04
N CYS A 580 40.50 4.63 57.63
CA CYS A 580 41.88 5.00 57.84
C CYS A 580 42.28 4.74 59.30
N LYS A 581 43.12 3.74 59.53
CA LYS A 581 43.43 3.21 60.87
C LYS A 581 44.92 3.22 61.17
N ILE A 582 45.24 3.17 62.46
CA ILE A 582 46.60 3.13 62.99
C ILE A 582 46.86 1.75 63.60
N TYR A 583 48.08 1.26 63.45
CA TYR A 583 48.55 0.06 64.15
C TYR A 583 50.06 0.17 64.42
N PHE A 584 50.57 -0.44 65.48
CA PHE A 584 51.99 -0.38 65.87
C PHE A 584 52.64 -1.77 65.85
N TYR A 585 53.90 -1.84 65.40
CA TYR A 585 54.67 -3.08 65.33
C TYR A 585 56.07 -2.87 65.90
N GLY A 586 56.56 -3.83 66.69
CA GLY A 586 57.93 -3.80 67.25
C GLY A 586 59.00 -3.62 66.17
N ALA A 587 58.94 -4.44 65.12
CA ALA A 587 59.83 -4.35 63.96
C ALA A 587 59.12 -4.66 62.63
N MET A 588 59.81 -4.40 61.50
CA MET A 588 59.31 -4.76 60.17
C MET A 588 59.07 -6.27 60.00
N SER A 589 59.74 -7.11 60.80
CA SER A 589 59.51 -8.56 60.82
C SER A 589 58.10 -8.91 61.28
N ASP A 590 57.56 -8.19 62.26
CA ASP A 590 56.22 -8.42 62.81
C ASP A 590 55.15 -7.99 61.79
N PHE A 591 55.31 -6.79 61.20
CA PHE A 591 54.49 -6.34 60.07
C PHE A 591 54.52 -7.35 58.91
N ASN A 592 55.70 -7.82 58.51
CA ASN A 592 55.81 -8.81 57.43
C ASN A 592 55.12 -10.13 57.78
N LYS A 593 55.22 -10.59 59.03
CA LYS A 593 54.55 -11.82 59.47
C LYS A 593 53.02 -11.70 59.43
N GLU A 594 52.46 -10.61 59.98
CA GLU A 594 51.00 -10.45 60.11
C GLU A 594 50.32 -9.91 58.83
N VAL A 595 51.03 -9.13 58.00
CA VAL A 595 50.46 -8.51 56.79
C VAL A 595 50.92 -9.18 55.49
N VAL A 596 52.22 -9.48 55.33
CA VAL A 596 52.72 -10.18 54.13
C VAL A 596 52.44 -11.70 54.22
N GLY A 597 52.25 -12.24 55.43
CA GLY A 597 51.84 -13.62 55.66
C GLY A 597 50.32 -13.87 55.64
N LYS A 598 49.49 -12.85 55.40
CA LYS A 598 48.03 -12.99 55.43
C LYS A 598 47.52 -13.79 54.23
N GLU A 599 46.84 -14.90 54.49
CA GLU A 599 46.36 -15.79 53.42
C GLU A 599 45.40 -15.08 52.43
N GLY A 600 45.72 -15.16 51.13
CA GLY A 600 44.92 -14.58 50.06
C GLY A 600 45.15 -13.09 49.80
N TYR A 601 46.30 -12.55 50.22
CA TYR A 601 46.76 -11.21 49.89
C TYR A 601 48.24 -11.19 49.49
N THR A 602 48.54 -10.51 48.38
CA THR A 602 49.90 -10.12 48.02
C THR A 602 50.19 -8.72 48.55
N CYS A 603 51.23 -8.55 49.36
CA CYS A 603 51.68 -7.25 49.87
C CYS A 603 53.01 -6.82 49.25
N THR A 604 53.00 -5.67 48.56
CA THR A 604 54.11 -5.20 47.73
C THR A 604 54.52 -3.77 48.11
N LYS A 605 55.83 -3.52 48.17
CA LYS A 605 56.40 -2.18 48.41
C LYS A 605 56.23 -1.30 47.16
N CYS A 606 55.70 -0.10 47.33
CA CYS A 606 55.51 0.86 46.25
C CYS A 606 56.84 1.47 45.79
N GLY A 607 56.98 1.73 44.49
CA GLY A 607 58.20 2.33 43.92
C GLY A 607 59.44 1.42 43.89
N GLY A 608 59.31 0.15 44.31
CA GLY A 608 60.29 -0.88 43.98
C GLY A 608 60.04 -1.40 42.56
N SER A 609 61.05 -1.41 41.71
CA SER A 609 60.97 -2.10 40.41
C SER A 609 60.72 -3.58 40.65
N ALA A 610 59.55 -4.09 40.26
CA ALA A 610 59.28 -5.52 40.31
C ALA A 610 60.25 -6.25 39.37
N GLU A 611 61.12 -7.09 39.91
CA GLU A 611 61.72 -8.15 39.11
C GLU A 611 60.59 -9.07 38.67
N VAL A 612 60.35 -9.11 37.35
CA VAL A 612 59.43 -10.06 36.74
C VAL A 612 59.95 -11.47 37.01
N LYS A 613 59.36 -12.14 37.99
CA LYS A 613 59.43 -13.60 38.07
C LYS A 613 58.52 -14.15 36.99
N ASP A 614 59.10 -14.47 35.85
CA ASP A 614 58.45 -15.31 34.85
C ASP A 614 57.88 -16.54 35.54
N LYS A 615 56.56 -16.69 35.46
CA LYS A 615 55.87 -17.88 35.89
C LYS A 615 56.03 -18.91 34.76
N PRO A 616 56.39 -20.17 35.04
CA PRO A 616 56.52 -21.17 33.97
C PRO A 616 55.20 -21.32 33.20
N ASP A 617 55.30 -21.34 31.88
CA ASP A 617 54.27 -21.92 31.03
C ASP A 617 54.28 -23.44 31.23
N ASP A 618 53.17 -23.98 31.74
CA ASP A 618 52.94 -25.42 31.86
C ASP A 618 51.51 -25.73 31.41
N SER A 619 51.28 -25.57 30.11
CA SER A 619 50.22 -26.32 29.43
C SER A 619 50.72 -27.71 29.00
N LYS A 620 50.10 -28.73 29.60
CA LYS A 620 50.16 -30.18 29.33
C LYS A 620 51.25 -31.04 30.03
N PRO A 621 50.90 -32.29 30.41
CA PRO A 621 51.74 -33.15 31.24
C PRO A 621 52.60 -34.12 30.43
N GLU A 622 53.71 -34.59 31.02
CA GLU A 622 54.08 -36.00 30.96
C GLU A 622 54.87 -36.44 32.21
N GLU A 623 55.06 -37.75 32.36
CA GLU A 623 55.27 -38.40 33.65
C GLU A 623 56.73 -38.46 34.15
N THR A 624 56.87 -38.84 35.43
CA THR A 624 57.99 -39.56 36.04
C THR A 624 58.81 -40.43 35.05
N THR A 625 60.15 -40.59 35.12
CA THR A 625 61.00 -40.71 36.33
C THR A 625 62.51 -40.59 36.03
N THR A 626 63.29 -40.13 37.02
CA THR A 626 64.72 -40.40 37.34
C THR A 626 65.70 -41.08 36.35
N THR A 627 66.84 -40.40 36.11
CA THR A 627 68.26 -40.89 36.16
C THR A 627 68.61 -42.22 35.40
N THR A 628 69.60 -42.31 34.50
CA THR A 628 71.05 -42.05 34.70
C THR A 628 71.83 -42.14 33.36
N THR A 629 73.12 -41.81 33.36
CA THR A 629 74.05 -41.69 32.20
C THR A 629 74.39 -42.96 31.39
N ALA A 630 74.38 -42.79 30.05
CA ALA A 630 75.35 -43.27 29.03
C ALA A 630 75.66 -44.77 28.79
N LYS A 631 75.15 -45.28 27.63
CA LYS A 631 75.85 -46.03 26.53
C LYS A 631 76.46 -47.44 26.81
N PRO A 632 76.54 -48.41 25.84
CA PRO A 632 75.87 -48.60 24.53
C PRO A 632 75.17 -49.98 24.30
N GLU A 633 74.57 -50.11 23.10
CA GLU A 633 74.73 -51.20 22.10
C GLU A 633 73.59 -52.22 21.82
N LYS A 634 73.32 -52.33 20.50
CA LYS A 634 72.68 -53.39 19.70
C LYS A 634 71.15 -53.52 19.62
N ASP A 635 70.71 -53.59 18.35
CA ASP A 635 69.93 -54.64 17.66
C ASP A 635 68.91 -55.45 18.52
N ASP A 636 67.69 -55.76 18.06
CA ASP A 636 67.25 -55.87 16.66
C ASP A 636 65.70 -55.76 16.54
N SER A 637 65.24 -55.53 15.31
CA SER A 637 63.98 -56.02 14.72
C SER A 637 62.66 -56.05 15.51
N SER A 638 61.68 -55.31 14.97
CA SER A 638 60.35 -55.85 14.58
C SER A 638 59.33 -56.09 15.72
N LYS A 639 58.00 -56.17 15.50
CA LYS A 639 57.13 -56.01 14.31
C LYS A 639 55.66 -55.97 14.79
N GLU A 640 54.75 -55.36 14.00
CA GLU A 640 53.32 -55.76 13.89
C GLU A 640 52.43 -55.63 15.17
N ASP A 641 51.11 -55.39 15.13
CA ASP A 641 50.20 -55.07 14.02
C ASP A 641 48.89 -54.41 14.52
N LYS A 642 48.21 -53.67 13.61
CA LYS A 642 46.74 -53.50 13.41
C LYS A 642 45.76 -53.42 14.59
N ALA A 643 44.93 -52.35 14.59
CA ALA A 643 43.53 -52.32 14.09
C ALA A 643 42.82 -51.03 14.60
N ASP A 644 42.19 -50.18 13.77
CA ASP A 644 40.82 -50.30 13.19
C ASP A 644 39.70 -50.53 14.23
N ASN A 645 38.56 -49.81 14.30
CA ASN A 645 38.08 -48.57 13.64
C ASN A 645 36.80 -48.05 14.37
N SER A 646 36.26 -46.92 13.91
CA SER A 646 34.83 -46.51 13.90
C SER A 646 34.05 -46.21 15.20
N LYS A 647 33.88 -44.91 15.48
CA LYS A 647 32.66 -44.08 15.27
C LYS A 647 31.26 -44.60 15.70
N ALA A 648 30.65 -43.92 16.69
CA ALA A 648 29.22 -43.55 16.83
C ALA A 648 29.13 -42.49 17.98
N GLU A 649 28.46 -41.33 17.92
CA GLU A 649 27.04 -40.96 17.68
C GLU A 649 26.11 -41.07 18.92
N GLU A 650 25.09 -40.20 18.96
CA GLU A 650 24.41 -39.62 20.14
C GLU A 650 23.72 -40.56 21.17
N LYS A 651 23.47 -40.02 22.38
CA LYS A 651 22.24 -40.29 23.15
C LYS A 651 21.85 -39.17 24.13
N LYS A 652 20.54 -38.97 24.27
CA LYS A 652 19.89 -38.18 25.35
C LYS A 652 19.81 -39.01 26.64
N ASP A 653 19.65 -38.34 27.78
CA ASP A 653 19.03 -38.90 28.98
C ASP A 653 18.19 -37.83 29.73
N ASP A 654 17.00 -38.24 30.19
CA ASP A 654 16.14 -37.50 31.11
C ASP A 654 16.47 -37.88 32.57
N LYS A 655 16.21 -36.98 33.53
CA LYS A 655 15.92 -37.40 34.92
C LYS A 655 15.13 -36.38 35.74
N LYS A 656 14.07 -36.86 36.38
CA LYS A 656 13.43 -36.25 37.55
C LYS A 656 14.21 -36.62 38.82
N ASP A 657 14.00 -35.87 39.90
CA ASP A 657 13.61 -36.45 41.20
C ASP A 657 12.90 -35.41 42.10
N ASP A 658 12.01 -35.90 42.96
CA ASP A 658 11.18 -35.13 43.90
C ASP A 658 11.89 -34.89 45.24
N ASN A 659 11.49 -33.85 46.00
CA ASN A 659 11.39 -34.00 47.46
C ASN A 659 10.29 -33.12 48.09
N LYS A 660 9.77 -33.55 49.23
CA LYS A 660 8.46 -33.12 49.79
C LYS A 660 8.38 -33.35 51.29
N ASP A 661 8.04 -32.30 52.05
CA ASP A 661 7.36 -32.35 53.35
C ASP A 661 6.63 -31.01 53.55
N LYS A 662 5.35 -30.85 53.96
CA LYS A 662 4.39 -31.51 54.88
C LYS A 662 4.34 -30.93 56.30
N GLU A 663 3.27 -30.16 56.56
CA GLU A 663 2.32 -30.24 57.69
C GLU A 663 1.04 -29.48 57.20
N LYS A 664 -0.20 -30.01 57.15
CA LYS A 664 -1.13 -30.49 58.21
C LYS A 664 -1.44 -29.42 59.27
N GLU A 665 -2.66 -29.18 59.76
CA GLU A 665 -4.05 -29.63 59.47
C GLU A 665 -5.03 -28.64 60.18
N THR A 666 -6.38 -28.67 60.20
CA THR A 666 -7.45 -29.64 59.84
C THR A 666 -8.79 -28.88 59.67
N GLU A 667 -9.66 -29.27 58.71
CA GLU A 667 -11.15 -29.17 58.78
C GLU A 667 -11.83 -27.77 58.90
N LYS A 668 -13.12 -27.55 58.53
CA LYS A 668 -14.24 -28.44 58.15
C LYS A 668 -15.21 -27.72 57.20
N ALA A 669 -16.10 -28.46 56.53
CA ALA A 669 -17.16 -27.93 55.68
C ALA A 669 -18.47 -27.70 56.47
N ASP A 670 -19.34 -26.83 55.94
CA ASP A 670 -20.80 -26.93 56.09
C ASP A 670 -21.47 -26.39 54.81
N GLU A 671 -22.57 -27.02 54.41
CA GLU A 671 -23.43 -26.61 53.29
C GLU A 671 -24.57 -25.71 53.78
N GLU A 672 -24.97 -24.70 53.01
CA GLU A 672 -26.34 -24.18 53.13
C GLU A 672 -26.89 -23.66 51.79
N LYS A 673 -28.16 -23.99 51.52
CA LYS A 673 -28.99 -23.56 50.38
C LYS A 673 -30.20 -22.82 50.97
N PRO A 674 -30.77 -21.76 50.35
CA PRO A 674 -31.82 -21.91 49.31
C PRO A 674 -31.60 -20.87 48.17
N ALA A 675 -32.54 -20.43 47.31
CA ALA A 675 -33.98 -20.66 47.12
C ALA A 675 -34.36 -20.61 45.61
N ASP A 676 -35.61 -20.23 45.30
CA ASP A 676 -36.21 -19.97 43.97
C ASP A 676 -36.93 -18.59 43.94
N GLU A 677 -37.39 -18.18 42.74
CA GLU A 677 -38.34 -17.07 42.42
C GLU A 677 -37.81 -15.61 42.61
N GLU A 678 -38.26 -14.57 41.88
CA GLU A 678 -39.47 -14.38 41.04
C GLU A 678 -39.20 -13.43 39.82
N LYS A 679 -40.19 -13.27 38.91
CA LYS A 679 -40.19 -12.35 37.75
C LYS A 679 -40.31 -10.88 38.14
N ALA A 680 -39.83 -9.95 37.29
CA ALA A 680 -40.68 -8.98 36.53
C ALA A 680 -39.90 -7.79 35.91
N SER A 681 -40.44 -7.30 34.78
CA SER A 681 -40.09 -6.08 34.02
C SER A 681 -38.95 -6.22 33.00
#